data_AF-A0A2E1KU75-F1
#
_entry.id   AF-A0A2E1KU75-F1
#
_cell.length_a   1.000
_cell.length_b   1.000
_cell.length_c   1.000
_cell.angle_alpha   90.00
_cell.angle_beta   90.00
_cell.angle_gamma   90.00
#
_symmetry.space_group_name_H-M   'P 1'
#
loop_
_entity.id
_entity.type
_entity.pdbx_description
1 polymer ?
#
loop_
_entity_poly.entity_id
_entity_poly.type
_entity_poly.pdbx_seq_one_letter_code
_entity_poly.pdbx_strand_id
1 'polypeptide(L)'
;MVNRRNKMAAAVVALVSAIASATIAADNRANLLTNGGFEKDTDDDGVPDGWVSDPHHFSRETLDHVQAYIAKLPPHEQLLEGERVRGSDGWVLSRRESDGNWGPYVKSAQWYQRMADEYLPQNSRFGQQPVPEGLELGGTTMVVHNLQPHEQTISEPISVKPNTGYQLSFWFRMSGGSEEAIFQVLGSDAPRNDAWPTGGGEANRQLITYLSLGWSWVPYWRRYEIAFRTAAEETEIRLRPWKYFRGYDDVRRAWFDDFCLVEDDSVRAGSTGGPVNRLASWPDAVVERGFAVVPRPTLPLTYDHFEPLPEQIDQPLVITAAPGQYASAVLFIKAVKDLSGPLVVGPKGRPQLNGPDGMFLWAPNLVEFRVCHPLKIKKSHQQWELRPHYLMPGPRRTPIRAYTRTVEVTVPKGEGRSVWVTAFVPEGTPPGDYQGEIHVVAHGKDYVGYDQKPGENDGHALPFTIRVRDLTLLEADAAFGMYAHTAREGKSVQLPLTVDHRGYLDQRRHGMTAVDQGGSQVWRYRDDKGNTRINFSAFDYDMKRLVGAGFTRAFHYYPYNDAMETDVQLAILKRCREKGYPEPLFYAFDEPGAQGGDLLPLMEKHFGEARRQGLRTVTAGLDWRTQGEAYDVWILDVSQIGGKEWPQIKARAAKLGSDLWAYDCSTFINTHPENIRFYTGLWTWAAGLQGNWIWEYGAGMPSSSTHAYSLSDTTPPKQWVQYGFAFSIPSGWAACTSWEARREGVNDFRYLQTLEGAIAQAGDAGKSDLSPVVRARKYVDRLRARVPLHAFSYRNRDSTAYKQFQSLAPQIAPEEYDTIQQTCAAHIIAIHDALP
;
A
#
# COMPACT_ATOMS: atom_id res chain seq x y z
N MET A 1 34.52 -50.85 -33.43
CA MET A 1 34.41 -49.73 -32.46
C MET A 1 34.20 -48.37 -33.12
N VAL A 2 34.89 -48.04 -34.22
CA VAL A 2 34.75 -46.76 -34.94
C VAL A 2 33.31 -46.51 -35.45
N ASN A 3 32.63 -47.54 -35.96
CA ASN A 3 31.24 -47.40 -36.42
C ASN A 3 30.20 -47.15 -35.31
N ARG A 4 30.49 -47.49 -34.05
CA ARG A 4 29.60 -47.17 -32.91
C ARG A 4 29.79 -45.74 -32.43
N ARG A 5 31.03 -45.23 -32.46
CA ARG A 5 31.34 -43.82 -32.13
C ARG A 5 30.72 -42.84 -33.14
N ASN A 6 30.74 -43.17 -34.42
CA ASN A 6 30.14 -42.30 -35.45
C ASN A 6 28.61 -42.27 -35.38
N LYS A 7 27.97 -43.39 -35.03
CA LYS A 7 26.51 -43.43 -34.80
C LYS A 7 26.09 -42.70 -33.52
N MET A 8 26.91 -42.76 -32.46
CA MET A 8 26.66 -41.97 -31.24
C MET A 8 26.89 -40.47 -31.47
N ALA A 9 27.92 -40.07 -32.21
CA ALA A 9 28.15 -38.67 -32.56
C ALA A 9 27.03 -38.11 -33.43
N ALA A 10 26.53 -38.86 -34.41
CA ALA A 10 25.39 -38.45 -35.23
C ALA A 10 24.08 -38.35 -34.42
N ALA A 11 23.85 -39.27 -33.47
CA ALA A 11 22.69 -39.21 -32.57
C ALA A 11 22.78 -38.03 -31.59
N VAL A 12 23.96 -37.72 -31.07
CA VAL A 12 24.17 -36.56 -30.18
C VAL A 12 24.04 -35.25 -30.96
N VAL A 13 24.55 -35.16 -32.20
CA VAL A 13 24.35 -33.97 -33.05
C VAL A 13 22.89 -33.79 -33.43
N ALA A 14 22.16 -34.87 -33.75
CA ALA A 14 20.72 -34.80 -34.02
C ALA A 14 19.91 -34.41 -32.77
N LEU A 15 20.29 -34.88 -31.58
CA LEU A 15 19.64 -34.52 -30.32
C LEU A 15 19.95 -33.08 -29.91
N VAL A 16 21.19 -32.62 -30.10
CA VAL A 16 21.59 -31.23 -29.84
C VAL A 16 20.95 -30.27 -30.85
N SER A 17 20.78 -30.66 -32.12
CA SER A 17 20.01 -29.87 -33.10
C SER A 17 18.51 -29.87 -32.80
N ALA A 18 17.92 -30.98 -32.34
CA ALA A 18 16.51 -31.02 -31.93
C ALA A 18 16.24 -30.20 -30.65
N ILE A 19 17.18 -30.19 -29.71
CA ILE A 19 17.10 -29.36 -28.49
C ILE A 19 17.34 -27.88 -28.83
N ALA A 20 18.30 -27.56 -29.71
CA ALA A 20 18.54 -26.19 -30.16
C ALA A 20 17.37 -25.61 -30.97
N SER A 21 16.66 -26.45 -31.75
CA SER A 21 15.43 -26.04 -32.45
C SER A 21 14.20 -25.91 -31.53
N ALA A 22 14.23 -26.48 -30.33
CA ALA A 22 13.14 -26.32 -29.35
C ALA A 22 13.28 -25.05 -28.48
N THR A 23 14.49 -24.47 -28.37
CA THR A 23 14.75 -23.29 -27.53
C THR A 23 14.78 -21.95 -28.27
N ILE A 24 14.50 -21.91 -29.58
CA ILE A 24 14.32 -20.65 -30.34
C ILE A 24 13.08 -20.75 -31.26
N ALA A 25 12.01 -21.38 -30.79
CA ALA A 25 10.69 -20.96 -31.23
C ALA A 25 10.35 -19.75 -30.36
N ALA A 26 10.68 -18.54 -30.83
CA ALA A 26 9.95 -17.37 -30.36
C ALA A 26 8.47 -17.72 -30.50
N ASP A 27 7.76 -17.74 -29.38
CA ASP A 27 6.34 -18.09 -29.27
C ASP A 27 5.59 -17.17 -30.22
N ASN A 28 5.36 -17.62 -31.45
CA ASN A 28 4.79 -16.82 -32.53
C ASN A 28 3.28 -16.80 -32.31
N ARG A 29 2.87 -16.24 -31.16
CA ARG A 29 1.47 -16.08 -30.78
C ARG A 29 0.86 -15.18 -31.84
N ALA A 30 -0.07 -15.74 -32.61
CA ALA A 30 -0.75 -15.00 -33.66
C ALA A 30 -1.49 -13.81 -33.03
N ASN A 31 -1.18 -12.60 -33.49
CA ASN A 31 -1.98 -11.42 -33.16
C ASN A 31 -3.38 -11.64 -33.72
N LEU A 32 -4.39 -11.59 -32.85
CA LEU A 32 -5.80 -11.78 -33.21
C LEU A 32 -6.37 -10.58 -33.95
N LEU A 33 -5.65 -9.46 -33.96
CA LEU A 33 -5.97 -8.28 -34.74
C LEU A 33 -5.28 -8.40 -36.10
N THR A 34 -6.07 -8.45 -37.17
CA THR A 34 -5.53 -8.51 -38.52
C THR A 34 -4.71 -7.25 -38.85
N ASN A 35 -3.46 -7.45 -39.29
CA ASN A 35 -2.48 -6.40 -39.66
C ASN A 35 -1.95 -5.52 -38.50
N GLY A 36 -1.83 -5.97 -37.25
CA GLY A 36 -1.38 -5.05 -36.17
C GLY A 36 -2.47 -4.07 -35.74
N GLY A 37 -3.57 -4.05 -36.48
CA GLY A 37 -4.87 -4.29 -35.92
C GLY A 37 -5.96 -3.42 -36.48
N PHE A 38 -5.66 -2.22 -37.00
CA PHE A 38 -6.66 -1.15 -37.01
C PHE A 38 -6.27 0.05 -37.91
N GLU A 39 -5.69 -0.20 -39.09
CA GLU A 39 -4.76 0.78 -39.72
C GLU A 39 -5.06 1.11 -41.19
N LYS A 40 -5.85 0.28 -41.86
CA LYS A 40 -6.25 0.52 -43.24
C LYS A 40 -7.61 1.19 -43.23
N ASP A 41 -7.78 2.24 -43.99
CA ASP A 41 -9.07 2.82 -44.33
C ASP A 41 -9.24 2.51 -45.82
N THR A 42 -9.70 1.29 -46.11
CA THR A 42 -9.65 0.77 -47.49
C THR A 42 -10.70 1.45 -48.36
N ASP A 43 -11.75 2.01 -47.77
CA ASP A 43 -12.84 2.72 -48.45
C ASP A 43 -12.73 4.26 -48.40
N ASP A 44 -11.67 4.81 -47.78
CA ASP A 44 -11.36 6.25 -47.69
C ASP A 44 -12.49 7.06 -47.03
N ASP A 45 -13.21 6.41 -46.10
CA ASP A 45 -14.32 7.03 -45.37
C ASP A 45 -13.85 7.84 -44.16
N GLY A 46 -12.57 7.73 -43.80
CA GLY A 46 -11.91 8.36 -42.67
C GLY A 46 -11.86 7.49 -41.42
N VAL A 47 -12.48 6.31 -41.40
CA VAL A 47 -12.53 5.38 -40.27
C VAL A 47 -11.64 4.18 -40.59
N PRO A 48 -10.72 3.77 -39.69
CA PRO A 48 -9.96 2.55 -39.94
C PRO A 48 -10.88 1.32 -40.02
N ASP A 49 -10.66 0.47 -41.02
CA ASP A 49 -11.29 -0.84 -41.21
C ASP A 49 -11.36 -1.58 -39.87
N GLY A 50 -12.54 -2.09 -39.53
CA GLY A 50 -12.77 -2.75 -38.24
C GLY A 50 -13.08 -1.78 -37.09
N TRP A 51 -13.37 -0.50 -37.36
CA TRP A 51 -13.92 0.44 -36.40
C TRP A 51 -15.27 0.99 -36.85
N VAL A 52 -16.07 1.41 -35.88
CA VAL A 52 -17.31 2.15 -36.11
C VAL A 52 -17.19 3.48 -35.37
N SER A 53 -17.22 4.57 -36.13
CA SER A 53 -17.17 5.94 -35.62
C SER A 53 -17.81 6.90 -36.62
N ASP A 54 -18.10 8.13 -36.21
CA ASP A 54 -18.30 9.22 -37.16
C ASP A 54 -16.95 9.55 -37.85
N PRO A 55 -16.90 9.66 -39.18
CA PRO A 55 -15.71 10.08 -39.94
C PRO A 55 -15.02 11.33 -39.42
N HIS A 56 -15.76 12.27 -38.80
CA HIS A 56 -15.21 13.49 -38.23
C HIS A 56 -14.38 13.28 -36.94
N HIS A 57 -14.44 12.09 -36.33
CA HIS A 57 -13.65 11.74 -35.15
C HIS A 57 -12.22 11.31 -35.46
N PHE A 58 -11.99 10.93 -36.71
CA PHE A 58 -10.70 10.58 -37.24
C PHE A 58 -10.20 11.68 -38.17
N SER A 59 -8.90 11.88 -38.14
CA SER A 59 -8.28 12.88 -38.99
C SER A 59 -7.89 12.23 -40.31
N ARG A 60 -8.24 12.87 -41.45
CA ARG A 60 -7.70 12.53 -42.78
C ARG A 60 -6.22 12.92 -42.96
N GLU A 61 -5.51 13.16 -41.87
CA GLU A 61 -4.07 13.38 -41.94
C GLU A 61 -3.41 12.09 -42.41
N THR A 62 -2.96 12.12 -43.66
CA THR A 62 -2.10 11.08 -44.24
C THR A 62 -0.91 10.81 -43.33
N LEU A 63 -0.32 9.62 -43.47
CA LEU A 63 0.96 9.24 -42.88
C LEU A 63 1.98 10.39 -42.95
N ASP A 64 2.06 11.05 -44.11
CA ASP A 64 2.94 12.18 -44.36
C ASP A 64 2.61 13.40 -43.50
N HIS A 65 1.35 13.66 -43.17
CA HIS A 65 0.97 14.76 -42.27
C HIS A 65 1.35 14.46 -40.82
N VAL A 66 1.14 13.23 -40.35
CA VAL A 66 1.54 12.81 -39.00
C VAL A 66 3.07 12.75 -38.88
N GLN A 67 3.75 12.17 -39.86
CA GLN A 67 5.21 12.15 -39.94
C GLN A 67 5.79 13.55 -40.13
N ALA A 68 5.21 14.42 -40.95
CA ALA A 68 5.64 15.80 -41.08
C ALA A 68 5.39 16.59 -39.79
N TYR A 69 4.30 16.33 -39.08
CA TYR A 69 4.05 16.91 -37.77
C TYR A 69 5.11 16.44 -36.76
N ILE A 70 5.39 15.12 -36.70
CA ILE A 70 6.42 14.51 -35.85
C ILE A 70 7.83 15.04 -36.19
N ALA A 71 8.19 15.10 -37.46
CA ALA A 71 9.48 15.56 -37.95
C ALA A 71 9.67 17.08 -37.78
N LYS A 72 8.58 17.85 -37.69
CA LYS A 72 8.60 19.28 -37.33
C LYS A 72 8.71 19.52 -35.83
N LEU A 73 8.49 18.50 -35.00
CA LEU A 73 8.80 18.59 -33.58
C LEU A 73 10.31 18.44 -33.42
N PRO A 74 10.98 19.31 -32.64
CA PRO A 74 12.41 19.16 -32.47
C PRO A 74 12.69 17.86 -31.70
N PRO A 75 13.74 17.10 -32.08
CA PRO A 75 14.28 16.02 -31.26
C PRO A 75 14.41 16.44 -29.79
N HIS A 76 14.26 15.49 -28.86
CA HIS A 76 14.41 15.77 -27.43
C HIS A 76 15.74 16.49 -27.13
N GLU A 77 16.82 16.16 -27.85
CA GLU A 77 18.09 16.87 -27.74
C GLU A 77 18.05 18.30 -28.30
N GLN A 78 17.38 18.55 -29.44
CA GLN A 78 17.23 19.90 -30.01
C GLN A 78 16.32 20.82 -29.19
N LEU A 79 15.29 20.27 -28.53
CA LEU A 79 14.49 21.01 -27.55
C LEU A 79 15.39 21.51 -26.41
N LEU A 80 16.45 20.80 -26.07
CA LEU A 80 17.39 21.15 -25.00
C LEU A 80 18.59 21.99 -25.45
N GLU A 81 18.77 22.24 -26.75
CA GLU A 81 19.89 23.00 -27.31
C GLU A 81 19.62 24.51 -27.42
N GLY A 82 18.35 24.93 -27.56
CA GLY A 82 17.99 26.34 -27.70
C GLY A 82 18.09 27.15 -26.40
N GLU A 83 18.26 28.47 -26.48
CA GLU A 83 18.11 29.34 -25.30
C GLU A 83 16.67 29.34 -24.76
N ARG A 84 15.67 28.91 -25.54
CA ARG A 84 14.26 28.89 -25.14
C ARG A 84 13.56 27.64 -25.67
N VAL A 85 12.86 26.93 -24.80
CA VAL A 85 11.90 25.88 -25.21
C VAL A 85 10.57 26.57 -25.51
N ARG A 86 9.94 26.28 -26.65
CA ARG A 86 8.62 26.81 -26.99
C ARG A 86 7.60 25.68 -27.19
N GLY A 87 6.38 25.91 -26.74
CA GLY A 87 5.23 25.06 -27.05
C GLY A 87 4.83 25.22 -28.52
N SER A 88 4.04 24.27 -29.02
CA SER A 88 3.48 24.30 -30.38
C SER A 88 2.55 25.50 -30.63
N ASP A 89 2.11 26.17 -29.58
CA ASP A 89 1.33 27.40 -29.56
C ASP A 89 2.19 28.68 -29.50
N GLY A 90 3.52 28.56 -29.57
CA GLY A 90 4.47 29.66 -29.58
C GLY A 90 4.89 30.20 -28.21
N TRP A 91 4.29 29.70 -27.12
CA TRP A 91 4.61 30.09 -25.75
C TRP A 91 6.00 29.62 -25.34
N VAL A 92 6.76 30.46 -24.61
CA VAL A 92 8.08 30.08 -24.09
C VAL A 92 7.89 29.26 -22.80
N LEU A 93 8.19 27.97 -22.88
CA LEU A 93 8.06 26.98 -21.81
C LEU A 93 9.25 27.01 -20.82
N SER A 94 10.47 27.31 -21.31
CA SER A 94 11.65 27.52 -20.47
C SER A 94 12.69 28.40 -21.18
N ARG A 95 13.64 28.99 -20.44
CA ARG A 95 14.83 29.67 -21.00
C ARG A 95 16.10 29.19 -20.31
N ARG A 96 17.17 29.01 -21.07
CA ARG A 96 18.51 28.71 -20.59
C ARG A 96 19.17 30.00 -20.11
N GLU A 97 19.54 30.04 -18.84
CA GLU A 97 20.26 31.17 -18.23
C GLU A 97 21.73 31.14 -18.64
N SER A 98 22.43 32.24 -18.37
CA SER A 98 23.83 32.43 -18.71
C SER A 98 24.79 31.42 -18.06
N ASP A 99 24.37 30.70 -17.02
CA ASP A 99 25.14 29.65 -16.34
C ASP A 99 24.98 28.26 -16.98
N GLY A 100 24.22 28.16 -18.08
CA GLY A 100 23.95 26.91 -18.79
C GLY A 100 22.80 26.10 -18.18
N ASN A 101 22.28 26.49 -17.02
CA ASN A 101 21.09 25.92 -16.40
C ASN A 101 19.82 26.56 -16.98
N TRP A 102 18.71 25.83 -16.91
CA TRP A 102 17.40 26.40 -17.26
C TRP A 102 16.89 27.25 -16.09
N GLY A 103 16.61 28.52 -16.33
CA GLY A 103 16.20 29.46 -15.27
C GLY A 103 14.72 29.73 -15.15
N PRO A 104 14.32 30.47 -14.11
CA PRO A 104 12.92 30.70 -13.79
C PRO A 104 12.29 31.73 -14.74
N TYR A 105 11.24 31.33 -15.46
CA TYR A 105 10.43 32.23 -16.29
C TYR A 105 9.15 32.74 -15.60
N VAL A 106 8.63 33.85 -16.14
CA VAL A 106 7.75 34.86 -15.53
C VAL A 106 6.43 34.30 -14.93
N LYS A 107 6.29 34.56 -13.62
CA LYS A 107 5.15 34.42 -12.68
C LYS A 107 3.77 33.99 -13.23
N SER A 108 3.44 32.71 -13.03
CA SER A 108 2.24 32.35 -12.25
C SER A 108 2.48 31.05 -11.45
N ALA A 109 2.43 31.15 -10.12
CA ALA A 109 2.80 30.08 -9.20
C ALA A 109 1.78 28.92 -9.12
N GLN A 110 0.66 28.99 -9.85
CA GLN A 110 -0.40 27.97 -9.80
C GLN A 110 -0.24 26.87 -10.86
N TRP A 111 0.56 27.12 -11.90
CA TRP A 111 0.73 26.20 -13.03
C TRP A 111 1.93 25.25 -12.84
N TYR A 112 2.97 25.69 -12.13
CA TYR A 112 4.21 24.92 -11.93
C TYR A 112 4.08 23.70 -10.99
N GLN A 113 3.16 23.74 -10.03
CA GLN A 113 2.89 22.55 -9.20
C GLN A 113 2.27 21.42 -10.04
N ARG A 114 1.48 21.76 -11.08
CA ARG A 114 0.90 20.76 -11.98
C ARG A 114 1.93 20.24 -12.97
N MET A 115 2.73 21.12 -13.59
CA MET A 115 3.69 20.70 -14.60
C MET A 115 4.85 19.85 -14.07
N ALA A 116 5.36 20.13 -12.87
CA ALA A 116 6.43 19.33 -12.26
C ALA A 116 5.96 17.92 -11.86
N ASP A 117 4.68 17.77 -11.50
CA ASP A 117 4.07 16.48 -11.17
C ASP A 117 3.60 15.71 -12.43
N GLU A 118 3.37 16.42 -13.55
CA GLU A 118 2.72 15.85 -14.75
C GLU A 118 3.62 15.73 -16.00
N TYR A 119 4.75 16.46 -16.13
CA TYR A 119 5.46 16.59 -17.42
C TYR A 119 6.90 16.05 -17.45
N LEU A 120 7.50 15.68 -16.32
CA LEU A 120 8.81 15.03 -16.28
C LEU A 120 8.86 13.97 -15.16
N PRO A 121 8.67 12.67 -15.46
CA PRO A 121 8.70 11.65 -14.42
C PRO A 121 10.17 11.33 -14.06
N GLN A 122 10.66 11.86 -12.94
CA GLN A 122 11.90 11.36 -12.34
C GLN A 122 11.76 9.94 -11.73
N ASN A 123 10.58 9.30 -11.77
CA ASN A 123 10.34 7.99 -11.15
C ASN A 123 9.43 7.01 -11.94
N SER A 124 9.46 7.02 -13.28
CA SER A 124 8.86 5.90 -14.03
C SER A 124 9.74 4.65 -13.86
N ARG A 125 9.33 3.69 -13.02
CA ARG A 125 9.94 2.35 -12.92
C ARG A 125 9.63 1.43 -14.11
N PHE A 126 9.00 1.93 -15.17
CA PHE A 126 9.07 1.31 -16.50
C PHE A 126 10.03 2.13 -17.33
N GLY A 127 11.15 1.51 -17.67
CA GLY A 127 12.19 2.12 -18.48
C GLY A 127 11.59 2.74 -19.73
N GLN A 128 12.20 3.85 -20.15
CA GLN A 128 12.29 4.21 -21.54
C GLN A 128 12.64 2.94 -22.33
N GLN A 129 11.64 2.25 -22.89
CA GLN A 129 11.93 1.52 -24.11
C GLN A 129 12.00 2.61 -25.16
N PRO A 130 13.18 2.94 -25.72
CA PRO A 130 13.18 3.62 -26.99
C PRO A 130 12.26 2.82 -27.92
N VAL A 131 11.53 3.53 -28.78
CA VAL A 131 10.87 2.91 -29.93
C VAL A 131 11.88 1.92 -30.51
N PRO A 132 11.60 0.60 -30.49
CA PRO A 132 12.58 -0.41 -30.89
C PRO A 132 13.20 -0.04 -32.24
N GLU A 133 14.51 -0.24 -32.38
CA GLU A 133 15.20 0.03 -33.64
C GLU A 133 14.54 -0.78 -34.77
N GLY A 134 13.93 -0.09 -35.74
CA GLY A 134 13.15 -0.70 -36.83
C GLY A 134 11.63 -0.75 -36.62
N LEU A 135 11.09 -0.30 -35.49
CA LEU A 135 9.64 -0.11 -35.33
C LEU A 135 9.21 1.20 -36.01
N GLU A 136 8.51 1.09 -37.15
CA GLU A 136 7.97 2.23 -37.90
C GLU A 136 6.66 2.73 -37.28
N LEU A 137 6.74 3.50 -36.19
CA LEU A 137 5.58 4.22 -35.66
C LEU A 137 5.12 5.28 -36.67
N GLY A 138 3.81 5.39 -36.89
CA GLY A 138 3.24 6.30 -37.88
C GLY A 138 2.49 5.58 -38.99
N GLY A 139 2.98 4.42 -39.46
CA GLY A 139 2.39 3.66 -40.59
C GLY A 139 0.97 3.15 -40.35
N THR A 140 0.54 3.23 -39.10
CA THR A 140 -0.43 2.37 -38.45
C THR A 140 -1.17 3.13 -37.32
N THR A 141 -1.05 4.46 -37.32
CA THR A 141 -1.49 5.30 -36.22
C THR A 141 -2.97 5.65 -36.30
N MET A 142 -3.74 5.26 -35.28
CA MET A 142 -5.11 5.72 -35.05
C MET A 142 -5.11 7.09 -34.35
N VAL A 143 -5.70 8.13 -34.97
CA VAL A 143 -5.82 9.48 -34.39
C VAL A 143 -7.26 9.77 -33.97
N VAL A 144 -7.51 9.94 -32.67
CA VAL A 144 -8.85 10.24 -32.16
C VAL A 144 -8.94 11.70 -31.69
N HIS A 145 -9.88 12.47 -32.28
CA HIS A 145 -10.18 13.88 -32.00
C HIS A 145 -11.21 14.09 -30.88
N ASN A 146 -11.34 15.34 -30.45
CA ASN A 146 -12.23 15.77 -29.37
C ASN A 146 -13.59 16.27 -29.90
N LEU A 147 -14.54 15.38 -30.16
CA LEU A 147 -15.95 15.77 -30.37
C LEU A 147 -16.86 15.06 -29.36
N GLN A 148 -18.11 15.53 -29.24
CA GLN A 148 -18.93 15.38 -28.05
C GLN A 148 -19.05 13.93 -27.51
N PRO A 149 -19.20 13.74 -26.18
CA PRO A 149 -19.12 12.43 -25.53
C PRO A 149 -20.12 11.36 -25.98
N HIS A 150 -21.13 11.71 -26.78
CA HIS A 150 -22.25 10.84 -27.15
C HIS A 150 -22.08 10.14 -28.49
N GLU A 151 -20.94 10.24 -29.16
CA GLU A 151 -20.66 9.48 -30.38
C GLU A 151 -19.20 9.00 -30.29
N GLN A 152 -18.97 7.70 -30.07
CA GLN A 152 -17.62 7.22 -29.75
C GLN A 152 -17.14 6.06 -30.63
N THR A 153 -15.86 6.18 -30.99
CA THR A 153 -15.03 5.21 -31.69
C THR A 153 -14.95 3.88 -30.92
N ILE A 154 -15.49 2.82 -31.51
CA ILE A 154 -15.44 1.46 -30.96
C ILE A 154 -15.04 0.49 -32.06
N SER A 155 -14.26 -0.54 -31.73
CA SER A 155 -13.94 -1.58 -32.71
C SER A 155 -15.21 -2.36 -33.10
N GLU A 156 -15.17 -2.95 -34.29
CA GLU A 156 -15.97 -4.10 -34.64
C GLU A 156 -15.72 -5.26 -33.63
N PRO A 157 -16.65 -6.21 -33.50
CA PRO A 157 -16.45 -7.37 -32.64
C PRO A 157 -15.20 -8.16 -33.03
N ILE A 158 -14.33 -8.42 -32.06
CA ILE A 158 -13.13 -9.24 -32.21
C ILE A 158 -13.43 -10.60 -31.62
N SER A 159 -13.36 -11.65 -32.43
CA SER A 159 -13.61 -13.01 -31.96
C SER A 159 -12.58 -13.43 -30.91
N VAL A 160 -13.08 -13.97 -29.79
CA VAL A 160 -12.29 -14.51 -28.69
C VAL A 160 -12.88 -15.86 -28.27
N LYS A 161 -12.10 -16.65 -27.57
CA LYS A 161 -12.55 -17.88 -26.95
C LYS A 161 -13.15 -17.55 -25.57
N PRO A 162 -14.23 -18.22 -25.16
CA PRO A 162 -14.75 -18.08 -23.81
C PRO A 162 -13.75 -18.55 -22.75
N ASN A 163 -13.80 -17.94 -21.57
CA ASN A 163 -12.96 -18.27 -20.42
C ASN A 163 -11.45 -18.38 -20.78
N THR A 164 -10.96 -17.53 -21.67
CA THR A 164 -9.59 -17.58 -22.21
C THR A 164 -8.86 -16.29 -21.87
N GLY A 165 -7.58 -16.42 -21.50
CA GLY A 165 -6.74 -15.27 -21.16
C GLY A 165 -6.19 -14.55 -22.39
N TYR A 166 -6.02 -13.24 -22.30
CA TYR A 166 -5.55 -12.37 -23.37
C TYR A 166 -4.61 -11.28 -22.84
N GLN A 167 -3.61 -10.95 -23.64
CA GLN A 167 -2.74 -9.79 -23.45
C GLN A 167 -2.89 -8.84 -24.64
N LEU A 168 -3.32 -7.62 -24.37
CA LEU A 168 -3.40 -6.52 -25.32
C LEU A 168 -2.25 -5.55 -25.07
N SER A 169 -1.47 -5.21 -26.09
CA SER A 169 -0.49 -4.13 -26.02
C SER A 169 -0.71 -3.09 -27.11
N PHE A 170 -0.35 -1.83 -26.87
CA PHE A 170 -0.38 -0.75 -27.85
C PHE A 170 0.53 0.40 -27.44
N TRP A 171 0.93 1.22 -28.38
CA TRP A 171 1.58 2.51 -28.13
C TRP A 171 0.55 3.62 -28.05
N PHE A 172 0.79 4.60 -27.18
CA PHE A 172 -0.10 5.72 -26.97
C PHE A 172 0.68 7.03 -26.82
N ARG A 173 0.12 8.10 -27.39
CA ARG A 173 0.62 9.48 -27.29
C ARG A 173 -0.57 10.44 -27.28
N MET A 174 -0.46 11.61 -26.67
CA MET A 174 -1.52 12.63 -26.63
C MET A 174 -0.97 14.06 -26.72
N SER A 175 -1.64 14.92 -27.49
CA SER A 175 -1.45 16.38 -27.50
C SER A 175 -2.53 17.10 -26.70
N GLY A 176 -2.12 18.04 -25.85
CA GLY A 176 -2.96 18.66 -24.83
C GLY A 176 -3.20 17.76 -23.61
N GLY A 177 -3.50 18.37 -22.47
CA GLY A 177 -3.98 17.64 -21.29
C GLY A 177 -5.41 17.13 -21.51
N SER A 178 -5.75 15.99 -20.93
CA SER A 178 -7.14 15.52 -20.80
C SER A 178 -7.46 15.39 -19.33
N GLU A 179 -8.71 15.63 -18.93
CA GLU A 179 -9.14 15.29 -17.56
C GLU A 179 -9.10 13.76 -17.41
N GLU A 180 -9.56 12.99 -18.41
CA GLU A 180 -9.45 11.53 -18.36
C GLU A 180 -9.22 10.93 -19.76
N ALA A 181 -8.10 10.21 -19.93
CA ALA A 181 -7.87 9.28 -21.03
C ALA A 181 -7.95 7.84 -20.51
N ILE A 182 -8.82 7.03 -21.10
CA ILE A 182 -9.10 5.64 -20.70
C ILE A 182 -9.11 4.77 -21.95
N PHE A 183 -8.67 3.53 -21.83
CA PHE A 183 -8.85 2.50 -22.83
C PHE A 183 -9.69 1.37 -22.21
N GLN A 184 -10.76 0.95 -22.88
CA GLN A 184 -11.68 -0.08 -22.39
C GLN A 184 -11.65 -1.30 -23.30
N VAL A 185 -11.80 -2.47 -22.68
CA VAL A 185 -12.14 -3.73 -23.33
C VAL A 185 -13.52 -4.12 -22.84
N LEU A 186 -14.43 -4.34 -23.78
CA LEU A 186 -15.85 -4.48 -23.55
C LEU A 186 -16.34 -5.81 -24.11
N GLY A 187 -17.42 -6.34 -23.55
CA GLY A 187 -18.15 -7.43 -24.19
C GLY A 187 -18.86 -6.96 -25.45
N SER A 188 -19.21 -7.89 -26.34
CA SER A 188 -19.76 -7.55 -27.67
C SER A 188 -21.09 -6.80 -27.64
N ASP A 189 -21.89 -7.04 -26.59
CA ASP A 189 -23.21 -6.43 -26.36
C ASP A 189 -23.16 -5.01 -25.75
N ALA A 190 -21.96 -4.45 -25.50
CA ALA A 190 -21.82 -3.13 -24.89
C ALA A 190 -22.51 -2.03 -25.72
N PRO A 191 -23.45 -1.24 -25.16
CA PRO A 191 -24.12 -0.18 -25.88
C PRO A 191 -23.10 0.88 -26.29
N ARG A 192 -23.36 1.51 -27.43
CA ARG A 192 -22.42 2.46 -28.05
C ARG A 192 -22.13 3.68 -27.17
N ASN A 193 -23.07 4.14 -26.31
CA ASN A 193 -23.01 5.54 -25.86
C ASN A 193 -23.08 5.93 -24.36
N ASP A 194 -23.46 5.12 -23.36
CA ASP A 194 -24.04 5.76 -22.15
C ASP A 194 -23.42 5.45 -20.76
N ALA A 195 -22.34 4.66 -20.65
CA ALA A 195 -21.85 4.23 -19.32
C ALA A 195 -20.49 4.81 -18.92
N TRP A 196 -20.48 5.69 -17.90
CA TRP A 196 -19.27 6.01 -17.15
C TRP A 196 -18.77 4.75 -16.45
N PRO A 197 -17.48 4.39 -16.54
CA PRO A 197 -16.95 3.11 -16.05
C PRO A 197 -17.13 2.85 -14.54
N THR A 198 -17.59 3.82 -13.75
CA THR A 198 -17.86 3.63 -12.31
C THR A 198 -19.31 3.85 -11.87
N GLY A 199 -20.20 4.23 -12.78
CA GLY A 199 -21.62 4.34 -12.45
C GLY A 199 -22.21 2.95 -12.24
N GLY A 200 -22.50 2.56 -10.99
CA GLY A 200 -22.95 1.20 -10.62
C GLY A 200 -24.30 0.72 -11.16
N GLY A 201 -24.71 1.15 -12.36
CA GLY A 201 -25.90 0.68 -13.08
C GLY A 201 -25.65 -0.60 -13.87
N GLU A 202 -26.72 -1.21 -14.40
CA GLU A 202 -26.67 -2.48 -15.14
C GLU A 202 -25.79 -2.42 -16.41
N ALA A 203 -25.56 -1.23 -16.98
CA ALA A 203 -24.67 -1.02 -18.12
C ALA A 203 -23.17 -1.31 -17.81
N ASN A 204 -22.76 -1.35 -16.54
CA ASN A 204 -21.40 -1.74 -16.15
C ASN A 204 -21.14 -3.26 -16.22
N ARG A 205 -22.16 -4.08 -16.53
CA ARG A 205 -22.01 -5.54 -16.68
C ARG A 205 -21.16 -5.92 -17.90
N GLN A 206 -20.97 -5.02 -18.85
CA GLN A 206 -20.31 -5.28 -20.13
C GLN A 206 -18.87 -4.76 -20.20
N LEU A 207 -18.35 -4.17 -19.12
CA LEU A 207 -16.94 -3.79 -19.01
C LEU A 207 -16.10 -4.99 -18.56
N ILE A 208 -15.30 -5.54 -19.49
CA ILE A 208 -14.36 -6.62 -19.20
C ILE A 208 -13.18 -6.05 -18.39
N THR A 209 -12.49 -5.06 -18.95
CA THR A 209 -11.37 -4.36 -18.30
C THR A 209 -11.23 -2.93 -18.80
N TYR A 210 -10.52 -2.09 -18.05
CA TYR A 210 -10.05 -0.82 -18.56
C TYR A 210 -8.67 -0.48 -18.03
N LEU A 211 -7.96 0.35 -18.78
CA LEU A 211 -6.71 0.95 -18.41
C LEU A 211 -6.88 2.47 -18.44
N SER A 212 -6.54 3.15 -17.36
CA SER A 212 -6.43 4.61 -17.41
C SER A 212 -5.05 4.99 -17.93
N LEU A 213 -5.03 5.88 -18.92
CA LEU A 213 -3.81 6.34 -19.60
C LEU A 213 -3.23 7.61 -18.93
N GLY A 214 -3.83 8.09 -17.83
CA GLY A 214 -3.35 9.20 -17.00
C GLY A 214 -4.16 10.50 -17.10
N TRP A 215 -3.87 11.43 -16.16
CA TRP A 215 -4.38 12.81 -16.06
C TRP A 215 -3.34 13.83 -16.57
N SER A 216 -2.78 13.66 -17.77
CA SER A 216 -1.82 14.64 -18.30
C SER A 216 -1.45 14.38 -19.75
N TRP A 217 -0.84 15.40 -20.35
CA TRP A 217 -0.22 15.35 -21.67
C TRP A 217 0.79 14.19 -21.76
N VAL A 218 0.66 13.35 -22.79
CA VAL A 218 1.61 12.26 -23.08
C VAL A 218 2.36 12.64 -24.37
N PRO A 219 3.34 13.55 -24.31
CA PRO A 219 3.91 14.16 -25.52
C PRO A 219 4.78 13.19 -26.34
N TYR A 220 5.15 12.05 -25.77
CA TYR A 220 5.96 11.01 -26.39
C TYR A 220 5.18 9.69 -26.46
N TRP A 221 5.57 8.82 -27.38
CA TRP A 221 5.01 7.48 -27.48
C TRP A 221 5.36 6.64 -26.25
N ARG A 222 4.35 6.01 -25.66
CA ARG A 222 4.50 5.09 -24.52
C ARG A 222 3.75 3.79 -24.80
N ARG A 223 4.42 2.66 -24.59
CA ARG A 223 3.80 1.33 -24.68
C ARG A 223 2.97 1.05 -23.43
N TYR A 224 1.77 0.52 -23.63
CA TYR A 224 0.86 0.05 -22.61
C TYR A 224 0.50 -1.41 -22.85
N GLU A 225 0.23 -2.14 -21.76
CA GLU A 225 -0.18 -3.54 -21.80
C GLU A 225 -1.36 -3.77 -20.84
N ILE A 226 -2.33 -4.56 -21.28
CA ILE A 226 -3.55 -4.90 -20.56
C ILE A 226 -3.74 -6.41 -20.64
N ALA A 227 -3.77 -7.07 -19.48
CA ALA A 227 -4.13 -8.48 -19.39
C ALA A 227 -5.60 -8.61 -18.95
N PHE A 228 -6.37 -9.46 -19.63
CA PHE A 228 -7.76 -9.77 -19.25
C PHE A 228 -8.14 -11.22 -19.60
N ARG A 229 -9.22 -11.71 -19.01
CA ARG A 229 -9.81 -13.02 -19.34
C ARG A 229 -11.29 -12.82 -19.67
N THR A 230 -11.75 -13.49 -20.71
CA THR A 230 -13.15 -13.47 -21.17
C THR A 230 -14.05 -14.28 -20.23
N ALA A 231 -15.34 -13.96 -20.16
CA ALA A 231 -16.32 -14.76 -19.42
C ALA A 231 -16.65 -16.08 -20.14
N ALA A 232 -17.40 -16.98 -19.50
CA ALA A 232 -17.73 -18.30 -20.06
C ALA A 232 -18.70 -18.22 -21.27
N GLU A 233 -19.43 -17.12 -21.36
CA GLU A 233 -20.38 -16.78 -22.41
C GLU A 233 -19.79 -15.84 -23.48
N GLU A 234 -18.61 -15.28 -23.23
CA GLU A 234 -18.03 -14.23 -24.06
C GLU A 234 -17.24 -14.83 -25.24
N THR A 235 -17.78 -14.68 -26.44
CA THR A 235 -17.15 -15.15 -27.70
C THR A 235 -16.59 -14.01 -28.55
N GLU A 236 -16.85 -12.77 -28.15
CA GLU A 236 -16.45 -11.58 -28.87
C GLU A 236 -16.15 -10.44 -27.89
N ILE A 237 -15.19 -9.58 -28.20
CA ILE A 237 -14.92 -8.36 -27.43
C ILE A 237 -14.93 -7.13 -28.34
N ARG A 238 -14.94 -5.95 -27.73
CA ARG A 238 -14.70 -4.67 -28.40
C ARG A 238 -13.65 -3.86 -27.68
N LEU A 239 -12.85 -3.11 -28.43
CA LEU A 239 -11.88 -2.15 -27.90
C LEU A 239 -12.47 -0.74 -28.03
N ARG A 240 -12.32 0.07 -26.97
CA ARG A 240 -12.82 1.44 -26.95
C ARG A 240 -11.79 2.40 -26.34
N PRO A 241 -11.14 3.26 -27.15
CA PRO A 241 -10.37 4.39 -26.65
C PRO A 241 -11.35 5.46 -26.17
N TRP A 242 -11.54 5.58 -24.86
CA TRP A 242 -12.44 6.56 -24.25
C TRP A 242 -11.66 7.83 -23.85
N LYS A 243 -12.14 9.01 -24.23
CA LYS A 243 -11.56 10.28 -23.81
C LYS A 243 -12.63 11.24 -23.35
N TYR A 244 -12.38 11.90 -22.23
CA TYR A 244 -13.24 12.96 -21.71
C TYR A 244 -12.46 14.28 -21.61
N PHE A 245 -12.62 15.14 -22.62
CA PHE A 245 -12.11 16.50 -22.60
C PHE A 245 -13.22 17.45 -22.13
N ARG A 246 -13.25 17.78 -20.85
CA ARG A 246 -14.17 18.80 -20.34
C ARG A 246 -13.61 20.19 -20.67
N GLY A 247 -14.37 20.97 -21.46
CA GLY A 247 -14.27 22.44 -21.48
C GLY A 247 -13.04 23.09 -22.12
N TYR A 248 -12.41 22.50 -23.13
CA TYR A 248 -11.29 23.13 -23.83
C TYR A 248 -11.30 22.93 -25.35
N ASP A 249 -10.71 23.89 -26.06
CA ASP A 249 -10.62 24.01 -27.54
C ASP A 249 -10.20 22.73 -28.29
N ASP A 250 -10.75 22.63 -29.50
CA ASP A 250 -10.90 21.50 -30.43
C ASP A 250 -9.60 20.89 -31.03
N VAL A 251 -8.41 21.28 -30.53
CA VAL A 251 -7.12 20.96 -31.18
C VAL A 251 -6.36 19.78 -30.56
N ARG A 252 -6.93 19.12 -29.55
CA ARG A 252 -6.30 18.01 -28.83
C ARG A 252 -6.46 16.70 -29.59
N ARG A 253 -5.42 15.87 -29.57
CA ARG A 253 -5.38 14.59 -30.30
C ARG A 253 -4.79 13.54 -29.40
N ALA A 254 -5.22 12.29 -29.53
CA ALA A 254 -4.37 11.20 -29.05
C ALA A 254 -4.27 10.11 -30.10
N TRP A 255 -3.06 9.59 -30.17
CA TRP A 255 -2.57 8.65 -31.14
C TRP A 255 -2.40 7.31 -30.46
N PHE A 256 -2.87 6.26 -31.12
CA PHE A 256 -2.65 4.88 -30.74
C PHE A 256 -1.98 4.15 -31.89
N ASP A 257 -1.11 3.20 -31.60
CA ASP A 257 -0.34 2.50 -32.64
C ASP A 257 0.08 1.09 -32.19
N ASP A 258 0.40 0.20 -33.15
CA ASP A 258 0.92 -1.17 -32.95
C ASP A 258 0.10 -1.97 -31.91
N PHE A 259 -1.19 -2.19 -32.23
CA PHE A 259 -2.06 -3.00 -31.39
C PHE A 259 -1.73 -4.49 -31.54
N CYS A 260 -1.48 -5.15 -30.42
CA CYS A 260 -1.23 -6.58 -30.39
C CYS A 260 -2.11 -7.24 -29.36
N LEU A 261 -3.11 -8.01 -29.80
CA LEU A 261 -3.94 -8.84 -28.95
C LEU A 261 -3.53 -10.29 -29.15
N VAL A 262 -2.91 -10.89 -28.15
CA VAL A 262 -2.51 -12.29 -28.19
C VAL A 262 -3.28 -13.09 -27.15
N GLU A 263 -3.64 -14.31 -27.53
CA GLU A 263 -4.11 -15.29 -26.56
C GLU A 263 -2.98 -15.60 -25.59
N ASP A 264 -3.27 -15.47 -24.30
CA ASP A 264 -2.35 -15.83 -23.23
C ASP A 264 -3.15 -16.48 -22.11
N ASP A 265 -3.30 -17.81 -22.20
CA ASP A 265 -4.04 -18.57 -21.20
C ASP A 265 -3.35 -18.64 -19.83
N SER A 266 -2.15 -18.08 -19.66
CA SER A 266 -1.59 -17.82 -18.34
C SER A 266 -2.27 -16.65 -17.63
N VAL A 267 -2.93 -15.75 -18.38
CA VAL A 267 -3.69 -14.62 -17.83
C VAL A 267 -4.92 -15.14 -17.11
N ARG A 268 -4.86 -15.23 -15.78
CA ARG A 268 -5.98 -15.70 -14.96
C ARG A 268 -7.07 -14.63 -14.87
N ALA A 269 -8.32 -15.06 -14.69
CA ALA A 269 -9.42 -14.15 -14.35
C ALA A 269 -9.02 -13.32 -13.12
N GLY A 270 -8.86 -12.01 -13.31
CA GLY A 270 -8.40 -11.11 -12.27
C GLY A 270 -6.89 -10.82 -12.17
N SER A 271 -6.08 -11.27 -13.14
CA SER A 271 -4.65 -10.97 -13.18
C SER A 271 -4.38 -9.54 -13.68
N THR A 272 -4.56 -8.54 -12.80
CA THR A 272 -4.11 -7.15 -13.05
C THR A 272 -2.94 -6.73 -12.16
N GLY A 273 -2.18 -7.68 -11.59
CA GLY A 273 -1.19 -7.36 -10.57
C GLY A 273 0.09 -8.18 -10.66
N GLY A 274 1.11 -7.60 -11.28
CA GLY A 274 2.50 -8.07 -11.25
C GLY A 274 3.13 -8.13 -12.65
N PRO A 275 4.39 -7.69 -12.83
CA PRO A 275 5.09 -7.90 -14.10
C PRO A 275 5.17 -9.40 -14.41
N VAL A 276 4.99 -9.77 -15.68
CA VAL A 276 5.24 -11.12 -16.17
C VAL A 276 6.73 -11.42 -15.94
N ASN A 277 7.03 -12.24 -14.95
CA ASN A 277 8.39 -12.70 -14.71
C ASN A 277 8.81 -13.66 -15.81
N ARG A 278 10.10 -13.68 -16.15
CA ARG A 278 10.70 -14.65 -17.08
C ARG A 278 10.34 -16.08 -16.66
N LEU A 279 10.22 -16.99 -17.62
CA LEU A 279 10.07 -18.43 -17.37
C LEU A 279 11.12 -18.88 -16.35
N ALA A 280 10.66 -19.40 -15.21
CA ALA A 280 11.53 -19.78 -14.12
C ALA A 280 12.41 -20.97 -14.52
N SER A 281 13.73 -20.82 -14.32
CA SER A 281 14.66 -21.94 -14.30
C SER A 281 14.76 -22.46 -12.88
N TRP A 282 14.30 -23.70 -12.64
CA TRP A 282 14.27 -24.30 -11.31
C TRP A 282 15.57 -25.06 -11.03
N PRO A 283 16.25 -24.82 -9.90
CA PRO A 283 17.34 -25.68 -9.45
C PRO A 283 16.89 -27.13 -9.28
N ASP A 284 17.75 -28.12 -9.55
CA ASP A 284 17.42 -29.55 -9.44
C ASP A 284 16.84 -29.91 -8.06
N ALA A 285 17.40 -29.34 -6.99
CA ALA A 285 16.92 -29.54 -5.63
C ALA A 285 15.46 -29.06 -5.42
N VAL A 286 15.03 -27.99 -6.12
CA VAL A 286 13.64 -27.52 -6.11
C VAL A 286 12.73 -28.48 -6.84
N VAL A 287 13.16 -28.97 -8.01
CA VAL A 287 12.40 -29.92 -8.82
C VAL A 287 12.21 -31.23 -8.05
N GLU A 288 13.27 -31.73 -7.42
CA GLU A 288 13.27 -32.95 -6.62
C GLU A 288 12.31 -32.86 -5.43
N ARG A 289 12.46 -31.84 -4.56
CA ARG A 289 11.58 -31.66 -3.39
C ARG A 289 10.17 -31.19 -3.76
N GLY A 290 10.01 -30.54 -4.92
CA GLY A 290 8.72 -30.16 -5.49
C GLY A 290 8.19 -28.78 -5.11
N PHE A 291 8.96 -27.99 -4.37
CA PHE A 291 8.60 -26.62 -4.02
C PHE A 291 9.85 -25.74 -3.82
N ALA A 292 9.76 -24.45 -4.12
CA ALA A 292 10.78 -23.46 -3.81
C ALA A 292 10.42 -22.71 -2.53
N VAL A 293 11.43 -22.27 -1.78
CA VAL A 293 11.29 -21.44 -0.58
C VAL A 293 12.04 -20.14 -0.82
N VAL A 294 11.40 -19.00 -0.58
CA VAL A 294 11.87 -17.69 -1.03
C VAL A 294 11.62 -16.65 0.08
N PRO A 295 12.64 -16.21 0.81
CA PRO A 295 12.53 -15.04 1.68
C PRO A 295 12.14 -13.79 0.87
N ARG A 296 11.25 -12.97 1.42
CA ARG A 296 10.78 -11.73 0.82
C ARG A 296 10.67 -10.62 1.87
N PRO A 297 10.92 -9.35 1.48
CA PRO A 297 10.58 -8.20 2.32
C PRO A 297 9.05 -8.11 2.51
N THR A 298 8.62 -7.38 3.55
CA THR A 298 7.20 -7.30 3.94
C THR A 298 6.35 -6.39 3.06
N LEU A 299 6.95 -5.37 2.44
CA LEU A 299 6.21 -4.37 1.67
C LEU A 299 5.93 -4.74 0.21
N PRO A 300 6.88 -5.31 -0.57
CA PRO A 300 6.55 -5.80 -1.89
C PRO A 300 5.52 -6.92 -1.77
N LEU A 301 4.28 -6.63 -2.20
CA LEU A 301 3.21 -7.62 -2.23
C LEU A 301 3.68 -8.84 -3.03
N THR A 302 3.65 -10.01 -2.38
CA THR A 302 4.06 -11.26 -3.01
C THR A 302 2.81 -12.06 -3.38
N TYR A 303 2.38 -11.89 -4.64
CA TYR A 303 1.20 -12.54 -5.19
C TYR A 303 1.42 -14.06 -5.36
N ASP A 304 0.32 -14.80 -5.46
CA ASP A 304 0.31 -16.26 -5.62
C ASP A 304 1.01 -16.75 -6.90
N HIS A 305 0.99 -15.95 -7.95
CA HIS A 305 1.63 -16.24 -9.22
C HIS A 305 3.06 -15.64 -9.32
N PHE A 306 3.61 -15.11 -8.23
CA PHE A 306 5.00 -14.65 -8.21
C PHE A 306 5.95 -15.79 -8.61
N GLU A 307 6.83 -15.52 -9.58
CA GLU A 307 7.89 -16.44 -10.00
C GLU A 307 9.25 -15.93 -9.49
N PRO A 308 9.91 -16.65 -8.56
CA PRO A 308 11.20 -16.24 -8.03
C PRO A 308 12.31 -16.41 -9.06
N LEU A 309 13.30 -15.52 -9.00
CA LEU A 309 14.57 -15.70 -9.70
C LEU A 309 15.40 -16.79 -9.00
N PRO A 310 16.26 -17.53 -9.72
CA PRO A 310 17.09 -18.59 -9.13
C PRO A 310 17.90 -18.13 -7.90
N GLU A 311 18.44 -16.92 -7.94
CA GLU A 311 19.22 -16.31 -6.86
C GLU A 311 18.39 -15.91 -5.62
N GLN A 312 17.05 -15.91 -5.72
CA GLN A 312 16.16 -15.60 -4.60
C GLN A 312 15.76 -16.86 -3.82
N ILE A 313 15.96 -18.04 -4.41
CA ILE A 313 15.57 -19.32 -3.83
C ILE A 313 16.57 -19.71 -2.73
N ASP A 314 16.02 -20.25 -1.63
CA ASP A 314 16.76 -20.82 -0.49
C ASP A 314 17.76 -19.86 0.18
N GLN A 315 17.58 -18.56 -0.01
CA GLN A 315 18.36 -17.54 0.68
C GLN A 315 18.05 -17.57 2.19
N PRO A 316 18.98 -17.15 3.07
CA PRO A 316 18.69 -17.00 4.50
C PRO A 316 17.55 -16.00 4.76
N LEU A 317 16.65 -16.32 5.68
CA LEU A 317 15.69 -15.34 6.20
C LEU A 317 16.35 -14.55 7.34
N VAL A 318 16.44 -13.22 7.19
CA VAL A 318 17.03 -12.34 8.20
C VAL A 318 15.98 -11.32 8.64
N ILE A 319 15.69 -11.27 9.94
CA ILE A 319 14.90 -10.21 10.56
C ILE A 319 15.84 -9.36 11.41
N THR A 320 15.82 -8.04 11.22
CA THR A 320 16.66 -7.12 11.99
C THR A 320 15.77 -6.24 12.88
N ALA A 321 16.07 -6.15 14.17
CA ALA A 321 15.27 -5.39 15.14
C ALA A 321 16.13 -4.85 16.29
N ALA A 322 15.70 -3.75 16.91
CA ALA A 322 16.25 -3.29 18.18
C ALA A 322 15.59 -4.05 19.36
N PRO A 323 16.20 -4.07 20.56
CA PRO A 323 15.53 -4.50 21.77
C PRO A 323 14.20 -3.77 22.00
N GLY A 324 13.17 -4.52 22.42
CA GLY A 324 11.79 -4.02 22.59
C GLY A 324 11.01 -3.83 21.28
N GLN A 325 11.53 -4.28 20.13
CA GLN A 325 10.89 -4.12 18.83
C GLN A 325 10.28 -5.43 18.30
N TYR A 326 9.10 -5.33 17.69
CA TYR A 326 8.59 -6.33 16.76
C TYR A 326 9.00 -5.98 15.34
N ALA A 327 9.51 -6.96 14.59
CA ALA A 327 9.83 -6.84 13.17
C ALA A 327 9.33 -8.07 12.41
N SER A 328 9.07 -7.94 11.11
CA SER A 328 8.54 -9.03 10.30
C SER A 328 9.31 -9.26 9.01
N ALA A 329 9.18 -10.46 8.47
CA ALA A 329 9.59 -10.83 7.12
C ALA A 329 8.56 -11.80 6.51
N VAL A 330 8.67 -12.07 5.22
CA VAL A 330 7.80 -13.00 4.50
C VAL A 330 8.60 -14.20 4.01
N LEU A 331 8.05 -15.39 4.20
CA LEU A 331 8.54 -16.62 3.60
C LEU A 331 7.55 -17.07 2.52
N PHE A 332 7.90 -16.89 1.26
CA PHE A 332 7.07 -17.34 0.14
C PHE A 332 7.44 -18.77 -0.25
N ILE A 333 6.43 -19.59 -0.49
CA ILE A 333 6.59 -20.99 -0.89
C ILE A 333 5.87 -21.18 -2.22
N LYS A 334 6.57 -21.65 -3.24
CA LYS A 334 6.05 -21.92 -4.59
C LYS A 334 6.04 -23.42 -4.87
N ALA A 335 4.91 -24.01 -5.21
CA ALA A 335 4.88 -25.43 -5.59
C ALA A 335 5.21 -25.59 -7.08
N VAL A 336 6.20 -26.44 -7.40
CA VAL A 336 6.57 -26.77 -8.78
C VAL A 336 5.95 -28.09 -9.25
N LYS A 337 5.49 -28.92 -8.32
CA LYS A 337 4.72 -30.15 -8.58
C LYS A 337 3.49 -30.22 -7.68
N ASP A 338 2.61 -31.18 -7.97
CA ASP A 338 1.48 -31.49 -7.09
C ASP A 338 1.99 -32.07 -5.76
N LEU A 339 1.65 -31.39 -4.66
CA LEU A 339 2.04 -31.80 -3.31
C LEU A 339 0.99 -32.76 -2.73
N SER A 340 1.44 -33.79 -1.99
CA SER A 340 0.56 -34.83 -1.40
C SER A 340 -0.33 -34.33 -0.27
N GLY A 341 -0.13 -33.09 0.20
CA GLY A 341 -0.91 -32.45 1.25
C GLY A 341 -0.29 -31.09 1.65
N PRO A 342 -0.81 -30.44 2.71
CA PRO A 342 -0.28 -29.16 3.19
C PRO A 342 1.17 -29.28 3.68
N LEU A 343 1.95 -28.23 3.45
CA LEU A 343 3.29 -28.10 4.01
C LEU A 343 3.18 -27.60 5.45
N VAL A 344 4.02 -28.12 6.35
CA VAL A 344 4.16 -27.63 7.73
C VAL A 344 5.36 -26.67 7.77
N VAL A 345 5.14 -25.45 8.22
CA VAL A 345 6.14 -24.38 8.28
C VAL A 345 6.35 -23.91 9.72
N GLY A 346 7.59 -23.89 10.20
CA GLY A 346 7.95 -23.35 11.52
C GLY A 346 9.28 -23.90 12.04
N PRO A 347 9.65 -23.62 13.30
CA PRO A 347 10.91 -24.07 13.86
C PRO A 347 10.86 -25.55 14.26
N LYS A 348 12.01 -26.21 14.20
CA LYS A 348 12.15 -27.59 14.69
C LYS A 348 12.30 -27.65 16.21
N GLY A 349 11.54 -28.53 16.86
CA GLY A 349 11.70 -28.83 18.29
C GLY A 349 11.44 -27.63 19.23
N ARG A 350 12.29 -27.47 20.24
CA ARG A 350 12.29 -26.24 21.08
C ARG A 350 13.13 -25.20 20.33
N PRO A 351 12.55 -24.09 19.84
CA PRO A 351 13.29 -23.05 19.18
C PRO A 351 14.20 -22.38 20.21
N GLN A 352 15.46 -22.59 19.97
CA GLN A 352 16.55 -21.87 20.56
C GLN A 352 17.23 -21.17 19.40
N LEU A 353 17.20 -19.84 19.39
CA LEU A 353 18.08 -19.08 18.51
C LEU A 353 19.37 -18.84 19.27
N ASN A 354 20.47 -19.38 18.76
CA ASN A 354 21.78 -19.26 19.39
C ASN A 354 22.38 -17.91 19.04
N GLY A 355 22.61 -17.09 20.05
CA GLY A 355 23.25 -15.78 19.94
C GLY A 355 24.74 -15.83 20.30
N PRO A 356 25.39 -14.65 20.31
CA PRO A 356 26.78 -14.51 20.75
C PRO A 356 27.00 -15.02 22.18
N ASP A 357 28.22 -15.47 22.48
CA ASP A 357 28.68 -15.85 23.83
C ASP A 357 27.80 -16.89 24.56
N GLY A 358 27.14 -17.77 23.79
CA GLY A 358 26.28 -18.82 24.33
C GLY A 358 24.92 -18.31 24.83
N MET A 359 24.58 -17.05 24.56
CA MET A 359 23.23 -16.52 24.78
C MET A 359 22.24 -17.19 23.85
N PHE A 360 20.97 -17.24 24.25
CA PHE A 360 19.92 -17.73 23.39
C PHE A 360 18.60 -17.01 23.60
N LEU A 361 17.86 -16.82 22.51
CA LEU A 361 16.47 -16.39 22.57
C LEU A 361 15.58 -17.63 22.60
N TRP A 362 14.93 -17.85 23.75
CA TRP A 362 13.93 -18.90 23.88
C TRP A 362 12.66 -18.45 23.18
N ALA A 363 12.27 -19.13 22.08
CA ALA A 363 11.23 -18.63 21.20
C ALA A 363 9.79 -19.20 21.38
N PRO A 364 9.26 -19.59 22.58
CA PRO A 364 7.84 -19.91 22.72
C PRO A 364 6.89 -18.83 22.22
N ASN A 365 7.23 -17.57 22.49
CA ASN A 365 6.35 -16.43 22.24
C ASN A 365 7.06 -15.28 21.49
N LEU A 366 8.27 -15.52 20.98
CA LEU A 366 9.07 -14.51 20.31
C LEU A 366 8.94 -14.55 18.79
N VAL A 367 8.59 -15.70 18.19
CA VAL A 367 8.42 -15.82 16.74
C VAL A 367 7.06 -16.41 16.44
N GLU A 368 6.28 -15.71 15.62
CA GLU A 368 4.94 -16.06 15.20
C GLU A 368 4.89 -16.29 13.69
N PHE A 369 4.22 -17.37 13.28
CA PHE A 369 3.99 -17.73 11.89
C PHE A 369 2.50 -17.61 11.58
N ARG A 370 2.15 -16.90 10.51
CA ARG A 370 0.77 -16.72 10.03
C ARG A 370 0.70 -16.95 8.53
N VAL A 371 -0.33 -17.63 8.05
CA VAL A 371 -0.53 -17.82 6.61
C VAL A 371 -1.18 -16.56 6.04
N CYS A 372 -0.61 -16.03 4.97
CA CYS A 372 -1.16 -14.90 4.25
C CYS A 372 -2.20 -15.39 3.23
N HIS A 373 -3.46 -15.08 3.48
CA HIS A 373 -4.56 -15.38 2.59
C HIS A 373 -4.90 -14.17 1.70
N PRO A 374 -5.21 -14.41 0.41
CA PRO A 374 -5.57 -13.34 -0.50
C PRO A 374 -6.96 -12.77 -0.18
N LEU A 375 -7.09 -11.46 -0.29
CA LEU A 375 -8.33 -10.72 -0.36
C LEU A 375 -8.72 -10.54 -1.83
N LYS A 376 -9.97 -10.86 -2.18
CA LYS A 376 -10.54 -10.62 -3.51
C LYS A 376 -11.09 -9.20 -3.63
N ILE A 377 -10.34 -8.30 -4.24
CA ILE A 377 -10.71 -6.89 -4.47
C ILE A 377 -11.41 -6.77 -5.82
N LYS A 378 -12.72 -6.48 -5.86
CA LYS A 378 -13.45 -6.24 -7.12
C LYS A 378 -12.99 -4.93 -7.77
N LYS A 379 -12.63 -4.97 -9.05
CA LYS A 379 -12.33 -3.80 -9.90
C LYS A 379 -13.45 -3.49 -10.89
N SER A 380 -14.14 -4.52 -11.37
CA SER A 380 -15.35 -4.43 -12.20
C SER A 380 -16.28 -5.61 -11.89
N HIS A 381 -17.37 -5.77 -12.67
CA HIS A 381 -18.22 -6.96 -12.59
C HIS A 381 -17.50 -8.25 -12.98
N GLN A 382 -16.51 -8.17 -13.88
CA GLN A 382 -15.77 -9.32 -14.42
C GLN A 382 -14.32 -9.39 -13.93
N GLN A 383 -13.79 -8.33 -13.29
CA GLN A 383 -12.44 -8.30 -12.74
C GLN A 383 -12.39 -8.17 -11.23
N TRP A 384 -11.49 -8.95 -10.66
CA TRP A 384 -11.08 -8.86 -9.27
C TRP A 384 -9.55 -8.98 -9.19
N GLU A 385 -8.93 -8.53 -8.12
CA GLU A 385 -7.51 -8.78 -7.82
C GLU A 385 -7.43 -9.63 -6.56
N LEU A 386 -6.63 -10.70 -6.58
CA LEU A 386 -6.31 -11.46 -5.38
C LEU A 386 -5.06 -10.84 -4.73
N ARG A 387 -5.27 -10.06 -3.66
CA ARG A 387 -4.19 -9.36 -2.98
C ARG A 387 -3.82 -10.03 -1.66
N PRO A 388 -2.53 -10.33 -1.37
CA PRO A 388 -2.12 -10.85 -0.06
C PRO A 388 -2.53 -9.89 1.06
N HIS A 389 -3.38 -10.33 1.98
CA HIS A 389 -3.98 -9.41 2.96
C HIS A 389 -4.21 -10.02 4.34
N TYR A 390 -4.99 -11.09 4.46
CA TYR A 390 -5.37 -11.63 5.76
C TYR A 390 -4.25 -12.49 6.35
N LEU A 391 -3.88 -12.27 7.61
CA LEU A 391 -2.86 -13.06 8.31
C LEU A 391 -3.54 -13.97 9.33
N MET A 392 -3.75 -15.22 8.92
CA MET A 392 -4.48 -16.20 9.72
C MET A 392 -3.51 -17.09 10.51
N PRO A 393 -3.82 -17.44 11.76
CA PRO A 393 -3.23 -18.63 12.36
C PRO A 393 -3.69 -19.82 11.50
N GLY A 394 -2.76 -20.61 10.93
CA GLY A 394 -3.10 -21.68 9.99
C GLY A 394 -4.18 -22.65 10.51
N PRO A 395 -4.88 -23.40 9.62
CA PRO A 395 -6.01 -24.25 10.00
C PRO A 395 -5.64 -25.23 11.11
N ARG A 396 -6.23 -25.06 12.30
CA ARG A 396 -5.95 -25.89 13.48
C ARG A 396 -6.89 -27.09 13.49
N ARG A 397 -6.41 -28.27 13.09
CA ARG A 397 -7.19 -29.52 13.18
C ARG A 397 -7.19 -30.18 14.57
N THR A 398 -6.36 -29.74 15.51
CA THR A 398 -6.18 -30.45 16.80
C THR A 398 -6.27 -29.51 18.01
N PRO A 399 -7.11 -29.82 19.02
CA PRO A 399 -7.18 -29.04 20.25
C PRO A 399 -5.95 -29.29 21.14
N ILE A 400 -5.23 -28.21 21.44
CA ILE A 400 -4.40 -27.96 22.62
C ILE A 400 -3.42 -29.09 23.03
N ARG A 401 -2.17 -28.94 22.58
CA ARG A 401 -1.08 -28.70 23.54
C ARG A 401 -0.59 -27.28 23.28
N ALA A 402 -0.41 -26.49 24.33
CA ALA A 402 0.32 -25.24 24.24
C ALA A 402 1.63 -25.48 23.46
N TYR A 403 2.05 -24.54 22.62
CA TYR A 403 3.37 -24.47 21.96
C TYR A 403 3.59 -25.06 20.54
N THR A 404 2.60 -25.30 19.68
CA THR A 404 2.93 -25.64 18.27
C THR A 404 3.07 -24.39 17.41
N ARG A 405 4.34 -24.02 17.21
CA ARG A 405 4.90 -22.84 16.54
C ARG A 405 4.94 -22.97 15.02
N THR A 406 4.02 -23.74 14.48
CA THR A 406 4.01 -24.14 13.07
C THR A 406 2.67 -23.79 12.46
N VAL A 407 2.67 -23.53 11.16
CA VAL A 407 1.45 -23.37 10.35
C VAL A 407 1.41 -24.40 9.25
N GLU A 408 0.20 -24.84 8.91
CA GLU A 408 -0.05 -25.64 7.72
C GLU A 408 -0.42 -24.72 6.56
N VAL A 409 0.23 -24.92 5.41
CA VAL A 409 0.00 -24.14 4.19
C VAL A 409 -0.22 -25.06 3.00
N THR A 410 -1.39 -24.93 2.37
CA THR A 410 -1.70 -25.63 1.12
C THR A 410 -1.25 -24.77 -0.05
N VAL A 411 -0.34 -25.30 -0.87
CA VAL A 411 0.22 -24.61 -2.03
C VAL A 411 -0.12 -25.40 -3.31
N PRO A 412 -1.08 -24.95 -4.13
CA PRO A 412 -1.39 -25.61 -5.39
C PRO A 412 -0.20 -25.57 -6.37
N LYS A 413 -0.09 -26.57 -7.24
CA LYS A 413 0.95 -26.62 -8.28
C LYS A 413 0.92 -25.35 -9.15
N GLY A 414 2.10 -24.77 -9.38
CA GLY A 414 2.25 -23.54 -10.16
C GLY A 414 1.84 -22.27 -9.41
N GLU A 415 1.40 -22.39 -8.16
CA GLU A 415 1.08 -21.26 -7.28
C GLU A 415 2.05 -21.19 -6.11
N GLY A 416 2.01 -20.06 -5.42
CA GLY A 416 2.68 -19.89 -4.16
C GLY A 416 1.78 -19.30 -3.07
N ARG A 417 2.26 -19.42 -1.84
CA ARG A 417 1.63 -18.87 -0.64
C ARG A 417 2.70 -18.27 0.25
N SER A 418 2.34 -17.15 0.86
CA SER A 418 3.21 -16.44 1.79
C SER A 418 2.92 -16.86 3.24
N VAL A 419 3.97 -17.14 4.00
CA VAL A 419 3.93 -17.27 5.45
C VAL A 419 4.58 -16.02 6.04
N TRP A 420 3.81 -15.25 6.80
CA TRP A 420 4.27 -14.08 7.51
C TRP A 420 4.98 -14.50 8.79
N VAL A 421 6.21 -14.05 8.98
CA VAL A 421 7.06 -14.36 10.13
C VAL A 421 7.28 -13.09 10.92
N THR A 422 6.77 -13.03 12.15
CA THR A 422 6.94 -11.87 13.04
C THR A 422 7.79 -12.27 14.23
N ALA A 423 8.87 -11.52 14.47
CA ALA A 423 9.74 -11.71 15.60
C ALA A 423 9.65 -10.54 16.60
N PHE A 424 9.65 -10.83 17.89
CA PHE A 424 9.83 -9.88 18.98
C PHE A 424 11.22 -10.05 19.58
N VAL A 425 11.97 -8.96 19.69
CA VAL A 425 13.21 -8.92 20.46
C VAL A 425 12.90 -8.32 21.82
N PRO A 426 13.00 -9.06 22.93
CA PRO A 426 12.76 -8.53 24.26
C PRO A 426 13.68 -7.35 24.60
N GLU A 427 13.20 -6.45 25.46
CA GLU A 427 14.03 -5.41 26.04
C GLU A 427 15.22 -6.02 26.79
N GLY A 428 16.39 -5.37 26.72
CA GLY A 428 17.63 -5.86 27.33
C GLY A 428 18.30 -7.03 26.60
N THR A 429 17.77 -7.49 25.45
CA THR A 429 18.47 -8.50 24.63
C THR A 429 19.80 -7.94 24.12
N PRO A 430 20.94 -8.63 24.36
CA PRO A 430 22.23 -8.19 23.85
C PRO A 430 22.25 -8.07 22.31
N PRO A 431 23.03 -7.12 21.76
CA PRO A 431 23.20 -7.01 20.32
C PRO A 431 23.92 -8.22 19.72
N GLY A 432 23.61 -8.55 18.47
CA GLY A 432 24.25 -9.63 17.72
C GLY A 432 23.28 -10.50 16.92
N ASP A 433 23.84 -11.52 16.28
CA ASP A 433 23.08 -12.44 15.43
C ASP A 433 22.64 -13.67 16.23
N TYR A 434 21.32 -13.89 16.28
CA TYR A 434 20.69 -15.05 16.89
C TYR A 434 20.21 -16.00 15.79
N GLN A 435 20.85 -17.15 15.67
CA GLN A 435 20.72 -18.05 14.52
C GLN A 435 19.94 -19.33 14.85
N GLY A 436 19.14 -19.79 13.88
CA GLY A 436 18.41 -21.05 13.91
C GLY A 436 17.92 -21.44 12.51
N GLU A 437 16.89 -22.28 12.45
CA GLU A 437 16.33 -22.79 11.19
C GLU A 437 14.79 -22.71 11.18
N ILE A 438 14.22 -22.39 10.02
CA ILE A 438 12.80 -22.57 9.72
C ILE A 438 12.66 -23.77 8.79
N HIS A 439 11.83 -24.72 9.17
CA HIS A 439 11.60 -25.94 8.42
C HIS A 439 10.30 -25.84 7.63
N VAL A 440 10.34 -26.23 6.36
CA VAL A 440 9.18 -26.43 5.46
C VAL A 440 9.13 -27.90 5.11
N VAL A 441 8.12 -28.62 5.59
CA VAL A 441 8.06 -30.10 5.53
C VAL A 441 6.77 -30.57 4.87
N ALA A 442 6.84 -31.59 4.00
CA ALA A 442 5.67 -32.15 3.34
C ALA A 442 4.74 -32.95 4.27
N HIS A 443 3.45 -33.00 3.92
CA HIS A 443 2.42 -33.71 4.69
C HIS A 443 2.73 -35.21 4.88
N GLY A 444 2.41 -35.74 6.06
CA GLY A 444 2.57 -37.18 6.38
C GLY A 444 4.02 -37.62 6.60
N LYS A 445 4.95 -36.67 6.59
CA LYS A 445 6.35 -36.88 6.96
C LYS A 445 6.53 -36.35 8.38
N ASP A 446 7.02 -37.22 9.25
CA ASP A 446 7.03 -36.91 10.66
C ASP A 446 8.12 -35.88 11.02
N TYR A 447 7.74 -34.98 11.92
CA TYR A 447 8.61 -34.20 12.79
C TYR A 447 9.24 -35.09 13.89
N VAL A 448 9.75 -36.31 13.60
CA VAL A 448 10.32 -37.16 14.67
C VAL A 448 11.77 -36.79 14.99
N GLY A 449 11.99 -36.23 16.18
CA GLY A 449 13.29 -36.25 16.86
C GLY A 449 14.10 -34.95 16.80
N TYR A 450 14.71 -34.60 17.94
CA TYR A 450 15.54 -33.40 18.11
C TYR A 450 16.74 -33.35 17.15
N ASP A 451 17.21 -34.50 16.66
CA ASP A 451 18.54 -34.60 16.01
C ASP A 451 18.52 -34.89 14.49
N GLN A 452 17.37 -35.10 13.85
CA GLN A 452 17.31 -35.45 12.42
C GLN A 452 16.93 -34.26 11.52
N LYS A 453 17.78 -33.91 10.53
CA LYS A 453 17.42 -32.94 9.47
C LYS A 453 16.22 -33.49 8.67
N PRO A 454 15.38 -32.63 8.03
CA PRO A 454 14.44 -33.12 7.02
C PRO A 454 15.19 -34.02 6.04
N GLY A 455 14.61 -35.15 5.66
CA GLY A 455 15.19 -35.98 4.59
C GLY A 455 15.41 -35.11 3.34
N GLU A 456 16.46 -35.41 2.58
CA GLU A 456 16.93 -34.65 1.41
C GLU A 456 15.78 -34.29 0.43
N ASN A 457 14.73 -35.13 0.40
CA ASN A 457 13.64 -35.05 -0.58
C ASN A 457 12.25 -34.70 0.02
N ASP A 458 12.14 -34.56 1.34
CA ASP A 458 10.83 -34.45 2.04
C ASP A 458 10.61 -33.09 2.74
N GLY A 459 11.60 -32.21 2.74
CA GLY A 459 11.50 -30.87 3.33
C GLY A 459 12.71 -29.99 3.03
N HIS A 460 12.68 -28.77 3.55
CA HIS A 460 13.77 -27.80 3.44
C HIS A 460 13.99 -27.10 4.79
N ALA A 461 15.24 -27.02 5.24
CA ALA A 461 15.64 -26.26 6.42
C ALA A 461 16.31 -24.96 5.95
N LEU A 462 15.63 -23.84 6.19
CA LEU A 462 16.07 -22.51 5.79
C LEU A 462 16.82 -21.85 6.96
N PRO A 463 18.05 -21.35 6.75
CA PRO A 463 18.74 -20.56 7.75
C PRO A 463 17.90 -19.33 8.15
N PHE A 464 17.74 -19.12 9.46
CA PHE A 464 16.97 -18.02 10.02
C PHE A 464 17.79 -17.26 11.04
N THR A 465 17.88 -15.94 10.87
CA THR A 465 18.64 -15.05 11.77
C THR A 465 17.75 -13.93 12.27
N ILE A 466 17.76 -13.70 13.60
CA ILE A 466 17.34 -12.44 14.20
C ILE A 466 18.59 -11.64 14.52
N ARG A 467 18.78 -10.51 13.85
CA ARG A 467 19.87 -9.56 14.11
C ARG A 467 19.39 -8.48 15.07
N VAL A 468 19.91 -8.52 16.30
CA VAL A 468 19.62 -7.54 17.34
C VAL A 468 20.59 -6.37 17.21
N ARG A 469 20.04 -5.16 17.06
CA ARG A 469 20.82 -3.92 16.91
C ARG A 469 21.32 -3.43 18.26
N ASP A 470 22.50 -2.80 18.26
CA ASP A 470 23.09 -2.18 19.43
C ASP A 470 22.58 -0.75 19.67
N LEU A 471 21.27 -0.63 19.92
CA LEU A 471 20.64 0.65 20.24
C LEU A 471 19.31 0.44 20.96
N THR A 472 18.91 1.43 21.75
CA THR A 472 17.57 1.49 22.35
C THR A 472 16.74 2.53 21.59
N LEU A 473 15.57 2.12 21.10
CA LEU A 473 14.63 3.02 20.44
C LEU A 473 13.77 3.76 21.46
N LEU A 474 13.65 5.08 21.30
CA LEU A 474 12.67 5.86 22.04
C LEU A 474 11.25 5.34 21.76
N GLU A 475 10.36 5.45 22.74
CA GLU A 475 8.93 5.35 22.47
C GLU A 475 8.51 6.52 21.57
N ALA A 476 7.58 6.28 20.65
CA ALA A 476 7.07 7.33 19.79
C ALA A 476 6.40 8.44 20.63
N ASP A 477 6.79 9.68 20.37
CA ASP A 477 6.18 10.85 21.01
C ASP A 477 4.88 11.30 20.30
N ALA A 478 4.59 10.78 19.11
CA ALA A 478 3.29 10.95 18.47
C ALA A 478 2.24 10.03 19.13
N ALA A 479 1.01 10.54 19.29
CA ALA A 479 -0.17 9.78 19.68
C ALA A 479 -0.68 8.93 18.51
N PHE A 480 -0.14 7.72 18.39
CA PHE A 480 -0.62 6.72 17.44
C PHE A 480 -1.81 5.98 18.04
N GLY A 481 -2.95 6.01 17.36
CA GLY A 481 -4.17 5.35 17.80
C GLY A 481 -5.08 4.93 16.66
N MET A 482 -6.15 4.23 16.99
CA MET A 482 -7.27 3.91 16.11
C MET A 482 -8.54 3.91 16.95
N TYR A 483 -9.68 4.29 16.37
CA TYR A 483 -10.94 4.18 17.12
C TYR A 483 -11.34 2.71 17.23
N ALA A 484 -11.92 2.37 18.38
CA ALA A 484 -12.50 1.05 18.59
C ALA A 484 -13.97 1.11 18.12
N HIS A 485 -14.48 0.04 17.51
CA HIS A 485 -15.92 -0.06 17.24
C HIS A 485 -16.69 -0.30 18.55
N THR A 486 -16.76 0.71 19.40
CA THR A 486 -17.71 0.75 20.49
C THR A 486 -19.06 1.12 19.89
N ALA A 487 -20.03 0.22 20.04
CA ALA A 487 -21.39 0.37 19.53
C ALA A 487 -21.92 1.81 19.67
N ARG A 488 -21.93 2.56 18.56
CA ARG A 488 -22.61 3.86 18.50
C ARG A 488 -24.10 3.61 18.23
N GLU A 489 -24.91 4.29 19.05
CA GLU A 489 -26.34 4.59 18.96
C GLU A 489 -27.40 3.49 19.24
N GLY A 490 -28.25 3.79 20.23
CA GLY A 490 -29.64 3.34 20.28
C GLY A 490 -29.96 2.02 20.99
N LYS A 491 -28.97 1.23 21.42
CA LYS A 491 -29.19 0.03 22.23
C LYS A 491 -28.44 0.13 23.54
N SER A 492 -29.18 0.01 24.64
CA SER A 492 -28.68 -0.04 26.02
C SER A 492 -27.55 -1.06 26.14
N VAL A 493 -26.30 -0.60 26.03
CA VAL A 493 -25.15 -1.49 26.21
C VAL A 493 -24.93 -1.67 27.71
N GLN A 494 -25.20 -2.88 28.19
CA GLN A 494 -24.79 -3.30 29.53
C GLN A 494 -23.27 -3.18 29.65
N LEU A 495 -22.82 -2.47 30.69
CA LEU A 495 -21.44 -2.48 31.14
C LEU A 495 -20.98 -3.93 31.44
N PRO A 496 -19.70 -4.26 31.23
CA PRO A 496 -18.65 -3.34 30.78
C PRO A 496 -18.45 -3.43 29.26
N LEU A 497 -18.43 -2.25 28.63
CA LEU A 497 -18.24 -2.01 27.19
C LEU A 497 -16.81 -2.31 26.67
N THR A 498 -16.00 -3.12 27.36
CA THR A 498 -14.65 -3.54 26.90
C THR A 498 -14.47 -5.05 27.00
N VAL A 499 -15.00 -5.77 26.02
CA VAL A 499 -15.01 -7.24 26.01
C VAL A 499 -13.72 -7.88 25.49
N ASP A 500 -12.70 -7.10 25.07
CA ASP A 500 -11.44 -7.72 24.67
C ASP A 500 -10.17 -6.93 24.99
N HIS A 501 -9.63 -7.13 26.20
CA HIS A 501 -8.28 -6.71 26.59
C HIS A 501 -7.20 -7.14 25.57
N ARG A 502 -7.43 -8.20 24.78
CA ARG A 502 -6.50 -8.62 23.71
C ARG A 502 -6.38 -7.56 22.60
N GLY A 503 -7.42 -6.77 22.35
CA GLY A 503 -7.35 -5.66 21.39
C GLY A 503 -6.43 -4.52 21.87
N TYR A 504 -6.43 -4.21 23.17
CA TYR A 504 -5.46 -3.27 23.75
C TYR A 504 -4.03 -3.81 23.68
N LEU A 505 -3.83 -5.08 24.03
CA LEU A 505 -2.52 -5.73 23.92
C LEU A 505 -2.02 -5.73 22.47
N ASP A 506 -2.89 -6.00 21.51
CA ASP A 506 -2.52 -6.03 20.10
C ASP A 506 -2.21 -4.63 19.56
N GLN A 507 -3.02 -3.61 19.87
CA GLN A 507 -2.72 -2.22 19.53
C GLN A 507 -1.38 -1.76 20.15
N ARG A 508 -1.13 -2.09 21.43
CA ARG A 508 0.15 -1.79 22.06
C ARG A 508 1.31 -2.50 21.36
N ARG A 509 1.15 -3.79 21.05
CA ARG A 509 2.12 -4.60 20.29
C ARG A 509 2.43 -3.96 18.93
N HIS A 510 1.49 -3.25 18.34
CA HIS A 510 1.66 -2.53 17.08
C HIS A 510 2.19 -1.09 17.23
N GLY A 511 2.64 -0.72 18.43
CA GLY A 511 3.28 0.55 18.71
C GLY A 511 2.30 1.70 18.94
N MET A 512 0.99 1.44 19.06
CA MET A 512 0.04 2.48 19.43
C MET A 512 0.39 3.02 20.82
N THR A 513 0.38 4.34 20.96
CA THR A 513 0.71 5.09 22.19
C THR A 513 -0.50 5.76 22.79
N ALA A 514 -1.57 5.89 22.00
CA ALA A 514 -2.87 6.36 22.42
C ALA A 514 -3.96 5.36 22.00
N VAL A 515 -5.11 5.44 22.64
CA VAL A 515 -6.21 4.50 22.42
C VAL A 515 -7.56 5.16 22.60
N ASP A 516 -8.56 4.67 21.88
CA ASP A 516 -9.94 5.01 22.13
C ASP A 516 -10.50 4.15 23.29
N GLN A 517 -10.90 4.80 24.37
CA GLN A 517 -11.47 4.13 25.55
C GLN A 517 -12.97 3.83 25.38
N GLY A 518 -13.64 4.46 24.40
CA GLY A 518 -15.09 4.42 24.28
C GLY A 518 -15.84 5.37 25.23
N GLY A 519 -17.17 5.31 25.22
CA GLY A 519 -18.05 6.23 25.95
C GLY A 519 -18.44 5.81 27.39
N SER A 520 -18.73 6.83 28.21
CA SER A 520 -19.40 6.88 29.53
C SER A 520 -19.33 5.64 30.44
N GLN A 521 -18.19 5.46 31.10
CA GLN A 521 -18.02 4.50 32.22
C GLN A 521 -18.11 5.14 33.62
N VAL A 522 -18.64 6.37 33.70
CA VAL A 522 -18.92 7.06 34.98
C VAL A 522 -20.39 7.46 35.03
N TRP A 523 -20.99 7.42 36.22
CA TRP A 523 -22.33 7.94 36.44
C TRP A 523 -22.41 8.64 37.79
N ARG A 524 -23.26 9.66 37.83
CA ARG A 524 -23.57 10.43 39.01
C ARG A 524 -24.70 9.75 39.79
N TYR A 525 -24.59 9.72 41.11
CA TYR A 525 -25.66 9.25 41.98
C TYR A 525 -25.73 10.10 43.25
N ARG A 526 -26.85 10.03 43.97
CA ARG A 526 -26.96 10.60 45.31
C ARG A 526 -26.77 9.49 46.33
N ASP A 527 -25.89 9.72 47.30
CA ASP A 527 -25.76 8.81 48.44
C ASP A 527 -26.95 8.95 49.41
N ASP A 528 -27.02 8.07 50.42
CA ASP A 528 -28.09 8.07 51.42
C ASP A 528 -28.17 9.36 52.24
N LYS A 529 -27.14 10.22 52.16
CA LYS A 529 -27.08 11.54 52.81
C LYS A 529 -27.44 12.67 51.84
N GLY A 530 -27.88 12.35 50.63
CA GLY A 530 -28.27 13.29 49.58
C GLY A 530 -27.11 13.93 48.82
N ASN A 531 -25.85 13.57 49.12
CA ASN A 531 -24.70 14.17 48.46
C ASN A 531 -24.50 13.56 47.08
N THR A 532 -24.14 14.42 46.11
CA THR A 532 -23.71 13.97 44.79
C THR A 532 -22.39 13.21 44.88
N ARG A 533 -22.36 12.00 44.32
CA ARG A 533 -21.20 11.13 44.20
C ARG A 533 -21.02 10.71 42.74
N ILE A 534 -19.79 10.37 42.39
CA ILE A 534 -19.43 9.85 41.07
C ILE A 534 -18.90 8.43 41.26
N ASN A 535 -19.48 7.47 40.54
CA ASN A 535 -19.01 6.10 40.55
C ASN A 535 -17.94 5.90 39.47
N PHE A 536 -16.72 5.57 39.88
CA PHE A 536 -15.59 5.30 39.00
C PHE A 536 -15.32 3.81 38.78
N SER A 537 -16.16 2.89 39.27
CA SER A 537 -15.80 1.46 39.32
C SER A 537 -15.57 0.85 37.93
N ALA A 538 -16.43 1.17 36.95
CA ALA A 538 -16.24 0.72 35.57
C ALA A 538 -15.03 1.41 34.94
N PHE A 539 -14.96 2.75 35.04
CA PHE A 539 -13.83 3.53 34.57
C PHE A 539 -12.48 3.01 35.09
N ASP A 540 -12.32 2.82 36.40
CA ASP A 540 -11.08 2.30 37.00
C ASP A 540 -10.75 0.88 36.55
N TYR A 541 -11.77 0.04 36.34
CA TYR A 541 -11.57 -1.32 35.85
C TYR A 541 -10.96 -1.31 34.45
N ASP A 542 -11.46 -0.43 33.58
CA ASP A 542 -10.99 -0.32 32.21
C ASP A 542 -9.64 0.38 32.12
N MET A 543 -9.44 1.47 32.86
CA MET A 543 -8.15 2.17 32.94
C MET A 543 -7.04 1.26 33.44
N LYS A 544 -7.31 0.35 34.40
CA LYS A 544 -6.33 -0.65 34.84
C LYS A 544 -5.92 -1.61 33.73
N ARG A 545 -6.83 -1.97 32.83
CA ARG A 545 -6.53 -2.84 31.68
C ARG A 545 -5.75 -2.09 30.62
N LEU A 546 -6.11 -0.85 30.34
CA LEU A 546 -5.40 0.05 29.43
C LEU A 546 -3.95 0.27 29.90
N VAL A 547 -3.77 0.63 31.18
CA VAL A 547 -2.44 0.78 31.79
C VAL A 547 -1.70 -0.55 31.86
N GLY A 548 -2.39 -1.64 32.22
CA GLY A 548 -1.82 -2.99 32.25
C GLY A 548 -1.36 -3.49 30.87
N ALA A 549 -2.01 -3.03 29.79
CA ALA A 549 -1.58 -3.25 28.42
C ALA A 549 -0.39 -2.36 28.00
N GLY A 550 0.01 -1.39 28.83
CA GLY A 550 1.19 -0.55 28.61
C GLY A 550 0.91 0.81 27.99
N PHE A 551 -0.35 1.26 27.92
CA PHE A 551 -0.67 2.62 27.48
C PHE A 551 -0.44 3.62 28.62
N THR A 552 0.38 4.64 28.35
CA THR A 552 0.84 5.60 29.36
C THR A 552 0.60 7.06 28.96
N ARG A 553 0.38 7.35 27.67
CA ARG A 553 0.37 8.73 27.14
C ARG A 553 -1.00 9.40 27.24
N ALA A 554 -1.94 9.00 26.38
CA ALA A 554 -3.26 9.62 26.31
C ALA A 554 -4.33 8.62 25.84
N PHE A 555 -5.60 8.95 26.10
CA PHE A 555 -6.74 8.24 25.54
C PHE A 555 -7.85 9.20 25.12
N HIS A 556 -8.61 8.82 24.09
CA HIS A 556 -9.84 9.53 23.74
C HIS A 556 -10.95 9.13 24.70
N TYR A 557 -11.58 10.14 25.30
CA TYR A 557 -12.73 9.97 26.17
C TYR A 557 -13.94 10.66 25.57
N TYR A 558 -15.03 9.93 25.36
CA TYR A 558 -16.28 10.48 24.83
C TYR A 558 -17.25 10.83 25.97
N PRO A 559 -17.43 12.11 26.30
CA PRO A 559 -18.33 12.52 27.36
C PRO A 559 -19.78 12.46 26.91
N TYR A 560 -20.52 11.41 27.29
CA TYR A 560 -21.98 11.38 27.17
C TYR A 560 -22.66 11.50 28.53
N ASN A 561 -23.90 12.00 28.54
CA ASN A 561 -24.73 12.15 29.74
C ASN A 561 -24.03 12.96 30.84
N ASP A 562 -23.94 12.42 32.06
CA ASP A 562 -23.32 13.08 33.21
C ASP A 562 -21.87 13.55 32.96
N ALA A 563 -21.15 12.89 32.04
CA ALA A 563 -19.77 13.26 31.71
C ALA A 563 -19.63 14.61 30.97
N MET A 564 -20.75 15.21 30.53
CA MET A 564 -20.80 16.57 29.98
C MET A 564 -20.83 17.66 31.07
N GLU A 565 -21.04 17.29 32.33
CA GLU A 565 -21.08 18.23 33.45
C GLU A 565 -19.67 18.53 33.96
N THR A 566 -19.37 19.81 34.19
CA THR A 566 -18.02 20.30 34.53
C THR A 566 -17.43 19.63 35.77
N ASP A 567 -18.20 19.40 36.83
CA ASP A 567 -17.70 18.74 38.04
C ASP A 567 -17.36 17.26 37.80
N VAL A 568 -18.04 16.58 36.87
CA VAL A 568 -17.69 15.20 36.47
C VAL A 568 -16.41 15.19 35.64
N GLN A 569 -16.28 16.12 34.69
CA GLN A 569 -15.07 16.30 33.89
C GLN A 569 -13.83 16.52 34.77
N LEU A 570 -13.94 17.44 35.74
CA LEU A 570 -12.87 17.73 36.70
C LEU A 570 -12.58 16.54 37.62
N ALA A 571 -13.60 15.79 38.03
CA ALA A 571 -13.41 14.60 38.84
C ALA A 571 -12.70 13.48 38.07
N ILE A 572 -12.98 13.29 36.77
CA ILE A 572 -12.23 12.36 35.90
C ILE A 572 -10.77 12.80 35.79
N LEU A 573 -10.52 14.07 35.47
CA LEU A 573 -9.16 14.61 35.35
C LEU A 573 -8.37 14.41 36.65
N LYS A 574 -8.98 14.73 37.79
CA LYS A 574 -8.39 14.49 39.12
C LYS A 574 -8.14 13.00 39.36
N ARG A 575 -9.09 12.13 39.01
CA ARG A 575 -8.96 10.67 39.16
C ARG A 575 -7.78 10.13 38.37
N CYS A 576 -7.60 10.56 37.11
CA CYS A 576 -6.45 10.15 36.30
C CYS A 576 -5.13 10.59 36.93
N ARG A 577 -5.03 11.84 37.39
CA ARG A 577 -3.83 12.37 38.08
C ARG A 577 -3.52 11.60 39.38
N GLU A 578 -4.53 11.33 40.21
CA GLU A 578 -4.38 10.59 41.48
C GLU A 578 -3.94 9.14 41.28
N LYS A 579 -4.37 8.50 40.18
CA LYS A 579 -4.11 7.09 39.90
C LYS A 579 -2.92 6.85 38.98
N GLY A 580 -2.34 7.91 38.42
CA GLY A 580 -1.30 7.81 37.39
C GLY A 580 -1.82 7.17 36.10
N TYR A 581 -3.10 7.37 35.78
CA TYR A 581 -3.65 6.94 34.50
C TYR A 581 -3.23 7.93 33.39
N PRO A 582 -3.24 7.50 32.11
CA PRO A 582 -2.93 8.36 30.97
C PRO A 582 -3.83 9.60 30.90
N GLU A 583 -3.38 10.62 30.17
CA GLU A 583 -4.14 11.85 30.02
C GLU A 583 -5.48 11.60 29.32
N PRO A 584 -6.63 12.02 29.90
CA PRO A 584 -7.89 12.00 29.19
C PRO A 584 -7.97 13.17 28.20
N LEU A 585 -8.08 12.87 26.91
CA LEU A 585 -8.43 13.84 25.87
C LEU A 585 -9.93 13.77 25.62
N PHE A 586 -10.64 14.83 26.00
CA PHE A 586 -12.10 14.86 25.89
C PHE A 586 -12.52 15.15 24.46
N TYR A 587 -13.12 14.14 23.82
CA TYR A 587 -13.63 14.23 22.46
C TYR A 587 -14.97 14.98 22.47
N ALA A 588 -14.94 16.30 22.31
CA ALA A 588 -16.06 17.16 22.68
C ALA A 588 -17.25 17.11 21.69
N PHE A 589 -17.05 17.56 20.45
CA PHE A 589 -18.05 17.46 19.37
C PHE A 589 -17.39 16.91 18.12
N ASP A 590 -18.06 15.98 17.42
CA ASP A 590 -17.53 15.29 16.24
C ASP A 590 -17.71 16.13 14.97
N GLU A 591 -16.64 16.28 14.17
CA GLU A 591 -16.63 17.01 12.89
C GLU A 591 -17.29 18.40 12.93
N PRO A 592 -16.87 19.28 13.86
CA PRO A 592 -17.54 20.56 14.08
C PRO A 592 -17.44 21.49 12.85
N GLY A 593 -16.46 21.29 11.96
CA GLY A 593 -16.32 22.07 10.72
C GLY A 593 -17.52 21.92 9.79
N ALA A 594 -18.19 20.76 9.79
CA ALA A 594 -19.41 20.53 9.02
C ALA A 594 -20.66 21.14 9.67
N GLN A 595 -20.60 21.45 10.97
CA GLN A 595 -21.72 21.94 11.76
C GLN A 595 -21.75 23.49 11.91
N GLY A 596 -20.66 24.18 11.57
CA GLY A 596 -20.59 25.65 11.55
C GLY A 596 -20.15 26.32 12.86
N GLY A 597 -20.25 27.66 12.92
CA GLY A 597 -19.69 28.49 14.01
C GLY A 597 -20.43 28.44 15.36
N ASP A 598 -21.67 27.96 15.39
CA ASP A 598 -22.53 27.94 16.59
C ASP A 598 -22.03 27.00 17.70
N LEU A 599 -21.00 26.20 17.43
CA LEU A 599 -20.39 25.29 18.39
C LEU A 599 -19.44 25.99 19.39
N LEU A 600 -18.93 27.18 19.11
CA LEU A 600 -18.02 27.87 20.04
C LEU A 600 -18.70 28.22 21.38
N PRO A 601 -19.90 28.84 21.41
CA PRO A 601 -20.62 29.06 22.66
C PRO A 601 -20.95 27.75 23.40
N LEU A 602 -21.24 26.67 22.67
CA LEU A 602 -21.49 25.36 23.26
C LEU A 602 -20.21 24.76 23.89
N MET A 603 -19.06 24.92 23.23
CA MET A 603 -17.77 24.53 23.78
C MET A 603 -17.43 25.29 25.06
N GLU A 604 -17.61 26.61 25.07
CA GLU A 604 -17.39 27.40 26.29
C GLU A 604 -18.34 27.00 27.41
N LYS A 605 -19.62 26.80 27.09
CA LYS A 605 -20.64 26.36 28.06
C LYS A 605 -20.32 25.00 28.69
N HIS A 606 -19.90 24.02 27.89
CA HIS A 606 -19.76 22.64 28.35
C HIS A 606 -18.36 22.28 28.82
N PHE A 607 -17.32 22.93 28.29
CA PHE A 607 -15.92 22.57 28.56
C PHE A 607 -15.05 23.75 29.03
N GLY A 608 -15.50 25.00 28.87
CA GLY A 608 -14.67 26.18 29.11
C GLY A 608 -14.05 26.23 30.51
N GLU A 609 -14.84 25.92 31.54
CA GLU A 609 -14.35 25.91 32.93
C GLU A 609 -13.36 24.78 33.20
N ALA A 610 -13.65 23.56 32.74
CA ALA A 610 -12.73 22.45 32.92
C ALA A 610 -11.42 22.65 32.14
N ARG A 611 -11.49 23.24 30.94
CA ARG A 611 -10.31 23.60 30.13
C ARG A 611 -9.41 24.60 30.84
N ARG A 612 -9.97 25.63 31.48
CA ARG A 612 -9.20 26.58 32.32
C ARG A 612 -8.47 25.91 33.48
N GLN A 613 -8.91 24.73 33.92
CA GLN A 613 -8.28 23.93 34.97
C GLN A 613 -7.37 22.80 34.43
N GLY A 614 -7.07 22.85 33.13
CA GLY A 614 -6.10 21.95 32.47
C GLY A 614 -6.70 20.67 31.91
N LEU A 615 -8.02 20.59 31.69
CA LEU A 615 -8.61 19.57 30.82
C LEU A 615 -8.31 19.92 29.36
N ARG A 616 -7.95 18.93 28.54
CA ARG A 616 -7.71 19.13 27.11
C ARG A 616 -8.85 18.55 26.28
N THR A 617 -9.27 19.29 25.26
CA THR A 617 -10.29 18.86 24.29
C THR A 617 -9.67 18.49 22.95
N VAL A 618 -10.25 17.49 22.30
CA VAL A 618 -9.83 16.95 21.00
C VAL A 618 -11.03 16.79 20.08
N THR A 619 -10.82 16.90 18.76
CA THR A 619 -11.83 16.53 17.76
C THR A 619 -11.20 16.32 16.39
N ALA A 620 -11.85 15.50 15.56
CA ALA A 620 -11.60 15.41 14.12
C ALA A 620 -12.47 16.39 13.32
N GLY A 621 -11.95 16.87 12.19
CA GLY A 621 -12.75 17.59 11.19
C GLY A 621 -13.17 19.02 11.57
N LEU A 622 -12.37 19.72 12.37
CA LEU A 622 -12.62 21.13 12.70
C LEU A 622 -12.15 22.12 11.60
N ASP A 623 -12.80 23.28 11.51
CA ASP A 623 -12.27 24.41 10.73
C ASP A 623 -11.27 25.21 11.57
N TRP A 624 -9.98 25.04 11.30
CA TRP A 624 -8.89 25.63 12.09
C TRP A 624 -8.93 27.17 12.13
N ARG A 625 -9.61 27.83 11.18
CA ARG A 625 -9.71 29.29 11.12
C ARG A 625 -10.66 29.82 12.18
N THR A 626 -11.81 29.17 12.32
CA THR A 626 -12.93 29.66 13.11
C THR A 626 -13.06 28.91 14.43
N GLN A 627 -12.69 27.63 14.48
CA GLN A 627 -12.96 26.74 15.62
C GLN A 627 -11.71 26.36 16.42
N GLY A 628 -10.50 26.68 15.92
CA GLY A 628 -9.24 26.22 16.52
C GLY A 628 -9.06 26.59 18.00
N GLU A 629 -9.59 27.71 18.47
CA GLU A 629 -9.46 28.17 19.87
C GLU A 629 -10.27 27.32 20.88
N ALA A 630 -11.28 26.59 20.40
CA ALA A 630 -12.09 25.71 21.23
C ALA A 630 -11.42 24.36 21.53
N TYR A 631 -10.33 24.03 20.84
CA TYR A 631 -9.72 22.70 20.89
C TYR A 631 -8.21 22.77 21.14
N ASP A 632 -7.73 21.90 22.03
CA ASP A 632 -6.31 21.80 22.39
C ASP A 632 -5.56 20.81 21.49
N VAL A 633 -6.28 19.90 20.83
CA VAL A 633 -5.76 18.94 19.86
C VAL A 633 -6.62 18.96 18.60
N TRP A 634 -6.01 19.19 17.45
CA TRP A 634 -6.68 19.26 16.16
C TRP A 634 -6.38 18.01 15.36
N ILE A 635 -7.38 17.15 15.18
CA ILE A 635 -7.26 16.00 14.31
C ILE A 635 -7.71 16.41 12.90
N LEU A 636 -6.73 16.68 12.04
CA LEU A 636 -6.96 17.16 10.70
C LEU A 636 -7.18 15.99 9.73
N ASP A 637 -8.07 16.16 8.77
CA ASP A 637 -8.14 15.27 7.62
C ASP A 637 -6.79 15.31 6.87
N VAL A 638 -6.30 14.14 6.47
CA VAL A 638 -5.02 13.96 5.78
C VAL A 638 -4.80 14.88 4.58
N SER A 639 -5.87 15.34 3.95
CA SER A 639 -5.81 16.25 2.80
C SER A 639 -5.39 17.68 3.09
N GLN A 640 -5.56 18.13 4.33
CA GLN A 640 -5.20 19.49 4.74
C GLN A 640 -3.69 19.61 4.96
N ILE A 641 -3.04 18.48 5.23
CA ILE A 641 -1.61 18.38 5.51
C ILE A 641 -0.83 18.38 4.19
N GLY A 642 0.24 19.16 4.14
CA GLY A 642 1.01 19.39 2.90
C GLY A 642 0.31 20.22 1.83
N GLY A 643 -0.96 20.62 2.04
CA GLY A 643 -1.68 21.55 1.18
C GLY A 643 -1.14 22.99 1.26
N LYS A 644 -1.65 23.87 0.39
CA LYS A 644 -1.24 25.30 0.31
C LYS A 644 -1.35 26.05 1.63
N GLU A 645 -2.26 25.62 2.49
CA GLU A 645 -2.58 26.27 3.76
C GLU A 645 -1.85 25.64 4.96
N TRP A 646 -1.07 24.57 4.72
CA TRP A 646 -0.35 23.86 5.77
C TRP A 646 0.57 24.77 6.60
N PRO A 647 1.35 25.71 6.01
CA PRO A 647 2.14 26.65 6.81
C PRO A 647 1.28 27.52 7.74
N GLN A 648 0.11 27.97 7.30
CA GLN A 648 -0.81 28.82 8.06
C GLN A 648 -1.47 28.02 9.20
N ILE A 649 -1.86 26.77 8.93
CA ILE A 649 -2.36 25.84 9.93
C ILE A 649 -1.33 25.66 11.05
N LYS A 650 -0.07 25.34 10.68
CA LYS A 650 1.03 25.20 11.66
C LYS A 650 1.26 26.46 12.47
N ALA A 651 1.32 27.62 11.81
CA ALA A 651 1.52 28.89 12.50
C ALA A 651 0.38 29.21 13.48
N ARG A 652 -0.87 28.90 13.10
CA ARG A 652 -2.04 29.13 13.96
C ARG A 652 -2.08 28.17 15.14
N ALA A 653 -1.83 26.88 14.92
CA ALA A 653 -1.75 25.89 15.99
C ALA A 653 -0.66 26.25 16.99
N ALA A 654 0.54 26.62 16.52
CA ALA A 654 1.64 27.09 17.37
C ALA A 654 1.26 28.35 18.18
N LYS A 655 0.57 29.31 17.56
CA LYS A 655 0.06 30.52 18.27
C LYS A 655 -0.92 30.16 19.39
N LEU A 656 -1.70 29.09 19.22
CA LEU A 656 -2.71 28.64 20.16
C LEU A 656 -2.20 27.60 21.16
N GLY A 657 -0.98 27.09 20.97
CA GLY A 657 -0.47 25.96 21.75
C GLY A 657 -1.22 24.65 21.47
N SER A 658 -1.84 24.52 20.30
CA SER A 658 -2.61 23.33 19.91
C SER A 658 -1.70 22.28 19.26
N ASP A 659 -1.97 21.00 19.55
CA ASP A 659 -1.33 19.88 18.87
C ASP A 659 -1.98 19.60 17.52
N LEU A 660 -1.17 19.21 16.52
CA LEU A 660 -1.63 18.86 15.19
C LEU A 660 -1.52 17.36 14.97
N TRP A 661 -2.67 16.72 14.83
CA TRP A 661 -2.80 15.30 14.57
C TRP A 661 -3.39 15.09 13.17
N ALA A 662 -3.19 13.91 12.61
CA ALA A 662 -3.82 13.49 11.36
C ALA A 662 -4.81 12.37 11.57
N TYR A 663 -5.79 12.31 10.68
CA TYR A 663 -6.77 11.25 10.64
C TYR A 663 -7.17 10.87 9.22
N ASP A 664 -7.24 9.57 8.98
CA ASP A 664 -7.87 9.01 7.80
C ASP A 664 -9.08 8.11 8.11
N CYS A 665 -10.16 8.35 7.36
CA CYS A 665 -11.34 7.49 7.28
C CYS A 665 -11.68 7.05 5.87
N SER A 666 -11.00 7.53 4.83
CA SER A 666 -11.53 7.46 3.46
C SER A 666 -10.60 6.74 2.47
N THR A 667 -9.35 6.47 2.86
CA THR A 667 -8.28 6.20 1.90
C THR A 667 -7.98 4.73 1.60
N PHE A 668 -8.88 3.75 1.81
CA PHE A 668 -8.64 2.32 1.45
C PHE A 668 -7.25 1.76 1.86
N ILE A 669 -6.61 2.41 2.84
CA ILE A 669 -5.17 2.28 3.09
C ILE A 669 -4.87 0.91 3.72
N ASN A 670 -5.90 0.32 4.30
CA ASN A 670 -5.92 -1.05 4.76
C ASN A 670 -5.61 -2.10 3.67
N THR A 671 -5.77 -1.79 2.39
CA THR A 671 -5.42 -2.74 1.31
C THR A 671 -4.03 -2.51 0.70
N HIS A 672 -3.29 -1.50 1.17
CA HIS A 672 -2.02 -1.06 0.61
C HIS A 672 -0.97 -0.90 1.73
N PRO A 673 -0.29 -1.99 2.14
CA PRO A 673 0.66 -1.97 3.26
C PRO A 673 1.76 -0.90 3.11
N GLU A 674 2.21 -0.64 1.89
CA GLU A 674 3.17 0.42 1.57
C GLU A 674 2.68 1.81 1.97
N ASN A 675 1.39 2.11 1.75
CA ASN A 675 0.84 3.43 2.04
C ASN A 675 0.57 3.63 3.51
N ILE A 676 0.11 2.59 4.21
CA ILE A 676 -0.09 2.70 5.65
C ILE A 676 1.25 2.84 6.40
N ARG A 677 2.30 2.14 5.95
CA ARG A 677 3.65 2.32 6.52
C ARG A 677 4.16 3.73 6.27
N PHE A 678 4.01 4.25 5.04
CA PHE A 678 4.35 5.63 4.69
C PHE A 678 3.60 6.65 5.55
N TYR A 679 2.27 6.54 5.59
CA TYR A 679 1.37 7.42 6.34
C TYR A 679 1.74 7.47 7.82
N THR A 680 1.90 6.30 8.43
CA THR A 680 2.15 6.18 9.88
C THR A 680 3.58 6.60 10.24
N GLY A 681 4.57 6.23 9.43
CA GLY A 681 5.98 6.52 9.70
C GLY A 681 6.46 7.84 9.11
N LEU A 682 6.98 7.76 7.88
CA LEU A 682 7.70 8.85 7.22
C LEU A 682 6.88 10.12 7.06
N TRP A 683 5.60 10.00 6.67
CA TRP A 683 4.73 11.15 6.46
C TRP A 683 4.38 11.86 7.77
N THR A 684 4.06 11.09 8.82
CA THR A 684 3.80 11.63 10.16
C THR A 684 5.01 12.37 10.72
N TRP A 685 6.19 11.75 10.60
CA TRP A 685 7.46 12.35 11.01
C TRP A 685 7.79 13.62 10.23
N ALA A 686 7.75 13.58 8.91
CA ALA A 686 8.14 14.72 8.07
C ALA A 686 7.18 15.91 8.22
N ALA A 687 5.88 15.64 8.44
CA ALA A 687 4.88 16.66 8.71
C ALA A 687 5.07 17.31 10.10
N GLY A 688 5.74 16.65 11.03
CA GLY A 688 5.91 17.10 12.41
C GLY A 688 4.61 17.00 13.22
N LEU A 689 3.84 15.95 12.98
CA LEU A 689 2.56 15.72 13.66
C LEU A 689 2.77 15.09 15.04
N GLN A 690 1.94 15.48 16.01
CA GLN A 690 1.93 14.95 17.36
C GLN A 690 0.96 13.77 17.53
N GLY A 691 0.27 13.35 16.47
CA GLY A 691 -0.63 12.20 16.49
C GLY A 691 -1.08 11.75 15.10
N ASN A 692 -1.40 10.47 14.98
CA ASN A 692 -1.82 9.84 13.74
C ASN A 692 -2.87 8.75 14.04
N TRP A 693 -4.08 8.97 13.55
CA TRP A 693 -5.26 8.17 13.87
C TRP A 693 -5.90 7.58 12.61
N ILE A 694 -6.53 6.42 12.77
CA ILE A 694 -7.34 5.80 11.72
C ILE A 694 -8.72 5.45 12.28
N TRP A 695 -9.73 5.53 11.42
CA TRP A 695 -11.12 5.32 11.78
C TRP A 695 -11.39 4.06 12.59
N GLU A 696 -10.85 2.89 12.25
CA GLU A 696 -11.31 1.70 12.94
C GLU A 696 -10.26 0.59 13.06
N TYR A 697 -10.01 0.17 14.30
CA TYR A 697 -9.16 -0.98 14.58
C TYR A 697 -9.81 -2.29 14.09
N GLY A 698 -11.08 -2.52 14.40
CA GLY A 698 -11.82 -3.70 13.96
C GLY A 698 -13.20 -3.36 13.44
N ALA A 699 -13.36 -3.38 12.10
CA ALA A 699 -14.63 -3.17 11.40
C ALA A 699 -15.76 -3.97 12.08
N GLY A 700 -16.80 -3.28 12.55
CA GLY A 700 -17.97 -3.84 13.24
C GLY A 700 -18.57 -5.09 12.58
N MET A 701 -17.96 -6.25 12.85
CA MET A 701 -18.37 -7.57 12.35
C MET A 701 -19.66 -7.97 13.08
N PRO A 702 -20.82 -8.04 12.40
CA PRO A 702 -22.02 -8.56 13.02
C PRO A 702 -21.87 -10.08 13.21
N SER A 703 -21.79 -10.50 14.47
CA SER A 703 -22.03 -11.84 15.03
C SER A 703 -21.38 -13.06 14.34
N SER A 704 -21.48 -14.21 14.99
CA SER A 704 -20.87 -15.50 14.62
C SER A 704 -21.21 -16.02 13.20
N SER A 705 -22.18 -15.42 12.49
CA SER A 705 -22.53 -15.80 11.12
C SER A 705 -21.60 -15.23 10.05
N THR A 706 -20.74 -14.24 10.37
CA THR A 706 -19.78 -13.67 9.40
C THR A 706 -18.44 -14.41 9.31
N HIS A 707 -18.21 -15.40 10.19
CA HIS A 707 -17.01 -16.26 10.18
C HIS A 707 -16.83 -17.04 8.86
N ALA A 708 -17.90 -17.21 8.09
CA ALA A 708 -17.90 -17.91 6.82
C ALA A 708 -17.48 -17.06 5.61
N TYR A 709 -17.39 -15.72 5.74
CA TYR A 709 -17.00 -14.85 4.62
C TYR A 709 -15.50 -14.84 4.37
N SER A 710 -14.66 -15.23 5.34
CA SER A 710 -13.20 -15.08 5.21
C SER A 710 -12.50 -16.21 4.43
N LEU A 711 -13.22 -17.17 3.84
CA LEU A 711 -12.62 -18.31 3.13
C LEU A 711 -13.40 -18.79 1.90
N SER A 712 -14.57 -18.22 1.62
CA SER A 712 -15.35 -18.52 0.41
C SER A 712 -15.10 -17.44 -0.65
N ASP A 713 -15.19 -17.77 -1.94
CA ASP A 713 -14.97 -16.93 -3.14
C ASP A 713 -15.79 -15.62 -3.24
N THR A 714 -16.47 -15.23 -2.15
CA THR A 714 -17.33 -14.06 -2.04
C THR A 714 -16.52 -12.84 -1.57
N THR A 715 -16.65 -11.73 -2.29
CA THR A 715 -16.02 -10.47 -1.93
C THR A 715 -16.69 -9.90 -0.66
N PRO A 716 -15.93 -9.64 0.42
CA PRO A 716 -16.49 -9.00 1.61
C PRO A 716 -17.05 -7.60 1.27
N PRO A 717 -18.10 -7.12 1.97
CA PRO A 717 -18.62 -5.77 1.85
C PRO A 717 -17.52 -4.70 1.86
N LYS A 718 -17.64 -3.74 0.93
CA LYS A 718 -16.67 -2.65 0.70
C LYS A 718 -16.24 -1.93 1.98
N GLN A 719 -17.18 -1.68 2.90
CA GLN A 719 -16.93 -0.99 4.17
C GLN A 719 -15.98 -1.79 5.09
N TRP A 720 -16.04 -3.12 5.07
CA TRP A 720 -15.22 -3.96 5.97
C TRP A 720 -13.77 -4.01 5.52
N VAL A 721 -13.56 -4.09 4.20
CA VAL A 721 -12.21 -4.04 3.59
C VAL A 721 -11.59 -2.66 3.74
N GLN A 722 -12.41 -1.60 3.65
CA GLN A 722 -11.92 -0.24 3.69
C GLN A 722 -11.45 0.16 5.11
N TYR A 723 -12.16 -0.28 6.16
CA TYR A 723 -11.94 0.25 7.51
C TYR A 723 -11.26 -0.71 8.50
N GLY A 724 -11.41 -2.03 8.37
CA GLY A 724 -10.96 -2.96 9.42
C GLY A 724 -9.52 -3.44 9.30
N PHE A 725 -8.66 -3.11 10.27
CA PHE A 725 -7.26 -3.57 10.31
C PHE A 725 -7.05 -4.89 11.08
N ALA A 726 -7.99 -5.21 11.96
CA ALA A 726 -8.04 -6.47 12.69
C ALA A 726 -9.43 -7.10 12.56
N PHE A 727 -9.47 -8.43 12.44
CA PHE A 727 -10.72 -9.17 12.25
C PHE A 727 -10.92 -10.20 13.37
N SER A 728 -12.12 -10.24 13.96
CA SER A 728 -12.44 -11.24 14.99
C SER A 728 -12.52 -12.64 14.38
N ILE A 729 -11.83 -13.59 15.00
CA ILE A 729 -11.82 -15.02 14.68
C ILE A 729 -12.04 -15.84 15.97
N PRO A 730 -12.48 -17.11 15.91
CA PRO A 730 -12.74 -17.90 17.13
C PRO A 730 -11.56 -17.97 18.10
N SER A 731 -10.32 -17.88 17.60
CA SER A 731 -9.10 -17.89 18.39
C SER A 731 -8.59 -16.51 18.85
N GLY A 732 -9.26 -15.41 18.52
CA GLY A 732 -8.83 -14.05 18.86
C GLY A 732 -9.02 -13.06 17.70
N TRP A 733 -7.98 -12.30 17.38
CA TRP A 733 -7.97 -11.37 16.25
C TRP A 733 -6.98 -11.85 15.18
N ALA A 734 -7.40 -11.85 13.92
CA ALA A 734 -6.52 -11.97 12.77
C ALA A 734 -6.06 -10.58 12.34
N ALA A 735 -4.75 -10.41 12.20
CA ALA A 735 -4.16 -9.21 11.63
C ALA A 735 -4.31 -9.21 10.09
N CYS A 736 -4.06 -8.06 9.47
CA CYS A 736 -3.80 -7.98 8.04
C CYS A 736 -2.37 -7.47 7.77
N THR A 737 -1.92 -7.60 6.52
CA THR A 737 -0.62 -7.08 6.06
C THR A 737 -0.47 -5.59 6.34
N SER A 738 -1.54 -4.81 6.20
CA SER A 738 -1.54 -3.37 6.47
C SER A 738 -1.48 -3.01 7.95
N TRP A 739 -2.01 -3.86 8.83
CA TRP A 739 -1.88 -3.68 10.27
C TRP A 739 -0.42 -3.90 10.73
N GLU A 740 0.23 -4.94 10.19
CA GLU A 740 1.65 -5.15 10.40
C GLU A 740 2.49 -4.01 9.82
N ALA A 741 2.14 -3.52 8.64
CA ALA A 741 2.82 -2.39 8.01
C ALA A 741 2.62 -1.07 8.76
N ARG A 742 1.47 -0.87 9.44
CA ARG A 742 1.26 0.25 10.39
C ARG A 742 2.26 0.18 11.54
N ARG A 743 2.47 -1.00 12.14
CA ARG A 743 3.49 -1.19 13.18
C ARG A 743 4.90 -0.90 12.66
N GLU A 744 5.25 -1.38 11.47
CA GLU A 744 6.54 -1.04 10.87
C GLU A 744 6.67 0.47 10.60
N GLY A 745 5.58 1.16 10.28
CA GLY A 745 5.55 2.62 10.16
C GLY A 745 5.82 3.33 11.49
N VAL A 746 5.24 2.84 12.58
CA VAL A 746 5.58 3.34 13.93
C VAL A 746 7.06 3.09 14.25
N ASN A 747 7.60 1.93 13.88
CA ASN A 747 9.03 1.67 14.02
C ASN A 747 9.86 2.68 13.22
N ASP A 748 9.52 2.94 11.95
CA ASP A 748 10.20 3.94 11.12
C ASP A 748 10.24 5.32 11.80
N PHE A 749 9.10 5.76 12.37
CA PHE A 749 9.01 6.98 13.17
C PHE A 749 9.96 6.96 14.37
N ARG A 750 9.97 5.86 15.15
CA ARG A 750 10.85 5.71 16.32
C ARG A 750 12.33 5.77 15.96
N TYR A 751 12.76 5.17 14.85
CA TYR A 751 14.15 5.27 14.38
C TYR A 751 14.53 6.72 14.06
N LEU A 752 13.66 7.44 13.37
CA LEU A 752 13.90 8.83 12.98
C LEU A 752 13.90 9.77 14.20
N GLN A 753 12.93 9.61 15.11
CA GLN A 753 12.88 10.35 16.37
C GLN A 753 14.13 10.08 17.23
N THR A 754 14.56 8.82 17.35
CA THR A 754 15.75 8.45 18.12
C THR A 754 17.01 9.08 17.51
N LEU A 755 17.11 9.09 16.17
CA LEU A 755 18.22 9.75 15.48
C LEU A 755 18.22 11.27 15.72
N GLU A 756 17.07 11.93 15.61
CA GLU A 756 16.95 13.36 15.89
C GLU A 756 17.25 13.68 17.37
N GLY A 757 16.84 12.81 18.29
CA GLY A 757 17.20 12.89 19.70
C GLY A 757 18.71 12.79 19.94
N ALA A 758 19.39 11.84 19.30
CA ALA A 758 20.85 11.72 19.38
C ALA A 758 21.57 12.95 18.80
N ILE A 759 21.09 13.50 17.69
CA ILE A 759 21.60 14.75 17.10
C ILE A 759 21.41 15.93 18.07
N ALA A 760 20.24 16.03 18.71
CA ALA A 760 19.94 17.09 19.67
C ALA A 760 20.83 17.00 20.92
N GLN A 761 20.98 15.80 21.50
CA GLN A 761 21.85 15.55 22.64
C GLN A 761 23.31 15.92 22.35
N ALA A 762 23.82 15.59 21.16
CA ALA A 762 25.15 16.02 20.75
C ALA A 762 25.26 17.55 20.64
N GLY A 763 24.19 18.21 20.18
CA GLY A 763 24.11 19.67 20.14
C GLY A 763 24.17 20.32 21.52
N ASP A 764 23.39 19.80 22.47
CA ASP A 764 23.37 20.26 23.87
C ASP A 764 24.72 20.06 24.57
N ALA A 765 25.48 19.03 24.17
CA ALA A 765 26.84 18.78 24.63
C ALA A 765 27.91 19.67 23.94
N GLY A 766 27.51 20.59 23.04
CA GLY A 766 28.44 21.43 22.27
C GLY A 766 29.25 20.65 21.23
N LYS A 767 28.72 19.52 20.74
CA LYS A 767 29.36 18.58 19.81
C LYS A 767 28.68 18.52 18.43
N SER A 768 27.93 19.57 18.07
CA SER A 768 27.24 19.68 16.77
C SER A 768 28.14 19.46 15.54
N ASP A 769 29.42 19.82 15.65
CA ASP A 769 30.37 19.77 14.52
C ASP A 769 31.05 18.40 14.34
N LEU A 770 30.76 17.42 15.21
CA LEU A 770 31.29 16.07 15.04
C LEU A 770 30.82 15.47 13.70
N SER A 771 31.75 14.84 12.97
CA SER A 771 31.47 14.30 11.63
C SER A 771 30.25 13.36 11.60
N PRO A 772 30.05 12.42 12.55
CA PRO A 772 28.84 11.60 12.60
C PRO A 772 27.54 12.40 12.71
N VAL A 773 27.52 13.47 13.53
CA VAL A 773 26.35 14.35 13.75
C VAL A 773 26.02 15.13 12.48
N VAL A 774 27.03 15.70 11.82
CA VAL A 774 26.85 16.44 10.56
C VAL A 774 26.32 15.52 9.45
N ARG A 775 26.86 14.30 9.34
CA ARG A 775 26.37 13.32 8.35
C ARG A 775 24.92 12.90 8.62
N ALA A 776 24.60 12.65 9.89
CA ALA A 776 23.27 12.28 10.33
C ALA A 776 22.24 13.37 10.02
N ARG A 777 22.55 14.64 10.34
CA ARG A 777 21.69 15.79 10.03
C ARG A 777 21.43 15.91 8.52
N LYS A 778 22.49 15.82 7.70
CA LYS A 778 22.35 15.81 6.23
C LYS A 778 21.52 14.63 5.72
N TYR A 779 21.57 13.47 6.37
CA TYR A 779 20.74 12.34 6.01
C TYR A 779 19.27 12.62 6.30
N VAL A 780 18.96 13.07 7.53
CA VAL A 780 17.61 13.46 7.95
C VAL A 780 17.02 14.53 7.03
N ASP A 781 17.77 15.61 6.76
CA ASP A 781 17.31 16.71 5.90
C ASP A 781 16.98 16.22 4.48
N ARG A 782 17.85 15.37 3.90
CA ARG A 782 17.62 14.78 2.58
C ARG A 782 16.42 13.85 2.56
N LEU A 783 16.25 13.02 3.60
CA LEU A 783 15.10 12.12 3.68
C LEU A 783 13.80 12.90 3.81
N ARG A 784 13.76 13.91 4.69
CA ARG A 784 12.59 14.78 4.89
C ARG A 784 12.18 15.47 3.59
N ALA A 785 13.15 15.93 2.79
CA ALA A 785 12.90 16.55 1.49
C ALA A 785 12.29 15.60 0.44
N ARG A 786 12.49 14.29 0.58
CA ARG A 786 11.91 13.24 -0.29
C ARG A 786 10.49 12.84 0.09
N VAL A 787 9.97 13.30 1.24
CA VAL A 787 8.64 12.90 1.72
C VAL A 787 7.56 13.84 1.14
N PRO A 788 6.71 13.37 0.22
CA PRO A 788 5.65 14.20 -0.35
C PRO A 788 4.52 14.42 0.66
N LEU A 789 4.55 15.54 1.39
CA LEU A 789 3.49 15.83 2.38
C LEU A 789 2.10 15.97 1.75
N HIS A 790 2.02 16.35 0.48
CA HIS A 790 0.76 16.49 -0.26
C HIS A 790 0.21 15.17 -0.81
N ALA A 791 0.85 14.03 -0.52
CA ALA A 791 0.44 12.70 -1.02
C ALA A 791 -1.04 12.39 -0.77
N PHE A 792 -1.64 12.90 0.32
CA PHE A 792 -3.03 12.61 0.68
C PHE A 792 -4.03 13.76 0.38
N SER A 793 -3.58 14.84 -0.29
CA SER A 793 -4.39 16.04 -0.62
C SER A 793 -5.57 15.76 -1.56
N TYR A 794 -6.78 16.25 -1.24
CA TYR A 794 -7.99 16.14 -2.08
C TYR A 794 -7.84 16.73 -3.48
N ARG A 795 -6.97 17.75 -3.66
CA ARG A 795 -6.83 18.45 -4.94
C ARG A 795 -5.93 17.74 -5.94
N ASN A 796 -5.21 16.71 -5.50
CA ASN A 796 -4.47 15.79 -6.36
C ASN A 796 -5.19 14.43 -6.46
N ARG A 797 -6.48 14.35 -6.09
CA ARG A 797 -7.25 13.09 -6.10
C ARG A 797 -7.87 12.84 -7.46
N ASP A 798 -7.51 11.69 -8.03
CA ASP A 798 -8.38 10.99 -8.97
C ASP A 798 -9.66 10.55 -8.24
N SER A 799 -10.80 10.71 -8.91
CA SER A 799 -12.18 10.51 -8.42
C SER A 799 -12.51 9.08 -7.95
N THR A 800 -11.57 8.13 -8.03
CA THR A 800 -11.80 6.73 -7.69
C THR A 800 -10.83 6.24 -6.61
N ALA A 801 -11.39 5.69 -5.53
CA ALA A 801 -10.73 5.01 -4.42
C ALA A 801 -9.55 4.08 -4.79
N TYR A 802 -9.59 3.53 -6.01
CA TYR A 802 -8.65 2.55 -6.51
C TYR A 802 -7.32 3.16 -7.02
N LYS A 803 -7.33 4.38 -7.56
CA LYS A 803 -6.11 5.06 -8.06
C LYS A 803 -5.35 5.86 -7.01
N GLN A 804 -6.01 6.16 -5.89
CA GLN A 804 -5.51 7.02 -4.83
C GLN A 804 -4.23 6.52 -4.14
N PHE A 805 -3.74 5.30 -4.45
CA PHE A 805 -2.74 4.58 -3.66
C PHE A 805 -1.55 4.01 -4.43
N GLN A 806 -1.63 3.90 -5.77
CA GLN A 806 -0.56 3.25 -6.54
C GLN A 806 0.71 4.12 -6.70
N SER A 807 0.71 5.38 -6.24
CA SER A 807 1.75 6.36 -6.58
C SER A 807 2.18 7.30 -5.43
N LEU A 808 1.80 7.05 -4.17
CA LEU A 808 1.89 8.08 -3.12
C LEU A 808 3.30 8.45 -2.64
N ALA A 809 4.29 7.60 -2.90
CA ALA A 809 5.69 7.89 -2.59
C ALA A 809 6.62 7.38 -3.70
N PRO A 810 6.54 7.90 -4.94
CA PRO A 810 7.32 7.36 -6.05
C PRO A 810 8.83 7.55 -5.84
N GLN A 811 9.19 8.49 -4.94
CA GLN A 811 10.56 8.77 -4.53
C GLN A 811 11.07 7.86 -3.41
N ILE A 812 10.24 7.06 -2.75
CA ILE A 812 10.64 6.14 -1.68
C ILE A 812 10.06 4.78 -2.00
N ALA A 813 10.90 3.92 -2.56
CA ALA A 813 10.44 2.61 -2.96
C ALA A 813 10.16 1.69 -1.75
N PRO A 814 9.25 0.71 -1.88
CA PRO A 814 8.99 -0.28 -0.83
C PRO A 814 10.26 -0.96 -0.30
N GLU A 815 11.26 -1.19 -1.15
CA GLU A 815 12.52 -1.83 -0.77
C GLU A 815 13.44 -0.94 0.09
N GLU A 816 13.23 0.37 0.10
CA GLU A 816 14.11 1.32 0.81
C GLU A 816 13.80 1.42 2.30
N TYR A 817 12.60 1.04 2.75
CA TYR A 817 12.18 1.26 4.13
C TYR A 817 13.08 0.58 5.17
N ASP A 818 13.48 -0.67 4.91
CA ASP A 818 14.36 -1.38 5.84
C ASP A 818 15.79 -0.80 5.80
N THR A 819 16.20 -0.27 4.64
CA THR A 819 17.45 0.49 4.48
C THR A 819 17.42 1.81 5.26
N ILE A 820 16.25 2.47 5.34
CA ILE A 820 16.07 3.68 6.15
C ILE A 820 16.29 3.36 7.64
N GLN A 821 15.65 2.30 8.16
CA GLN A 821 15.89 1.87 9.55
C GLN A 821 17.36 1.48 9.78
N GLN A 822 17.99 0.77 8.82
CA GLN A 822 19.42 0.44 8.87
C GLN A 822 20.31 1.67 8.94
N THR A 823 20.06 2.66 8.09
CA THR A 823 20.85 3.88 8.01
C THR A 823 20.66 4.74 9.27
N CYS A 824 19.44 4.85 9.78
CA CYS A 824 19.17 5.55 11.03
C CYS A 824 19.96 4.94 12.20
N ALA A 825 19.91 3.61 12.36
CA ALA A 825 20.66 2.92 13.40
C ALA A 825 22.16 3.14 13.30
N ALA A 826 22.73 3.03 12.09
CA ALA A 826 24.15 3.26 11.87
C ALA A 826 24.56 4.68 12.28
N HIS A 827 23.71 5.67 12.00
CA HIS A 827 23.95 7.05 12.45
C HIS A 827 23.81 7.22 13.97
N ILE A 828 22.80 6.61 14.60
CA ILE A 828 22.62 6.65 16.06
C ILE A 828 23.86 6.08 16.76
N ILE A 829 24.29 4.87 16.37
CA ILE A 829 25.47 4.20 16.95
C ILE A 829 26.73 5.05 16.73
N ALA A 830 26.95 5.55 15.52
CA ALA A 830 28.12 6.38 15.24
C ALA A 830 28.14 7.72 15.99
N ILE A 831 26.98 8.27 16.36
CA ILE A 831 26.91 9.45 17.23
C ILE A 831 27.26 9.05 18.66
N HIS A 832 26.68 7.97 19.17
CA HIS A 832 26.96 7.48 20.52
C HIS A 832 28.43 7.14 20.72
N ASP A 833 29.06 6.43 19.77
CA ASP A 833 30.49 6.08 19.82
C ASP A 833 31.42 7.30 19.79
N ALA A 834 30.95 8.41 19.22
CA ALA A 834 31.71 9.65 19.12
C ALA A 834 31.47 10.60 20.31
N LEU A 835 30.44 10.34 21.11
CA LEU A 835 30.18 11.08 22.34
C LEU A 835 30.90 10.37 23.51
N PRO A 836 31.70 11.10 24.30
CA PRO A 836 32.50 10.54 25.38
C PRO A 836 31.70 10.10 26.61
#